data_AF-A0AAV5HHK8-F1
#
_entry.id   AF-A0AAV5HHK8-F1
#
_cell.length_a   1.000
_cell.length_b   1.000
_cell.length_c   1.000
_cell.angle_alpha   90.00
_cell.angle_beta   90.00
_cell.angle_gamma   90.00
#
_symmetry.space_group_name_H-M   'P 1'
#
loop_
_entity.id
_entity.type
_entity.pdbx_description
1 polymer ?
#
loop_
_entity_poly.entity_id
_entity_poly.type
_entity_poly.pdbx_seq_one_letter_code
_entity_poly.pdbx_strand_id
1 'polypeptide(L)'
;MVAFGKKLKESQIQEWQRYYINYKLLKKKVNRYAQQLEVGIQDHHDVLKDFSRMLDNQIEKIVLFLLQQQGQLARRLSGLGEQHDDTLEHPDGPKIAELQEAYRAVGNDLLRLLFFLEMNAIGLRKILKKFDKRFGYRFTNYYVKTRANHPYSQLRQMLKQVGIGAVVGAISRNLADLQDHHGNYVSIYDQPALSHPDPVVYSIKAAVNKLSNSTTFLEFLGKHAFIMEEDLPTPTEEDPSEHKYHFMSLMLNLVNTFLYMVNTYIVVPTADDYSRSLGAAATVCGVVIGSMAVAQVFSSVYFSAWSNRTYFRPLLFSSVVLLVGNTLYALAYDLNSISVLLIGRLFCGLGSARAVNRRYISDCVPHKLRMKASAGFVSASALGMACGPALACLFQTNFKIFNLTFNEDTLPGWFMVVSWLLYLLWLWISFREPPHETQNSLASQEAIVNEPGPLVTYAVENGFTQPLLLNLEAKHVENGEEEEEEKECDDGEEDSAVEIHKPVTSITLAYRLLTPSVKVQLFVYFMLKYAMEILLAESSVVTEYYFIWSTSSVAVFLACLGLTVLPVNIVVGNYISNLFEERQVLLASEIMVCIGILLSFHVIIPYSVPQYVGSALVTFVSAEVLEGVNLSLLSRGMSSRLSRGTYNGGLLSTEAGTLARVIADGTITLSGYLGESWLLNATLLPSLLICIFSIVATCVTYNSLY
;
A
#
# COMPACT_ATOMS: atom_id res chain seq x y z
N MET A 1 30.61 27.28 -5.66
CA MET A 1 30.12 26.86 -4.31
C MET A 1 30.79 27.62 -3.14
N VAL A 2 31.20 28.89 -3.31
CA VAL A 2 32.01 29.66 -2.32
C VAL A 2 31.20 30.69 -1.50
N ALA A 3 30.00 31.07 -1.95
CA ALA A 3 29.26 32.22 -1.38
C ALA A 3 28.43 31.96 -0.10
N PHE A 4 28.09 30.71 0.25
CA PHE A 4 27.12 30.48 1.35
C PHE A 4 27.66 30.80 2.74
N GLY A 5 28.92 30.49 3.04
CA GLY A 5 29.49 30.79 4.36
C GLY A 5 29.64 32.29 4.62
N LYS A 6 29.84 33.09 3.55
CA LYS A 6 29.88 34.55 3.59
C LYS A 6 28.48 35.13 3.73
N LYS A 7 27.52 34.66 2.91
CA LYS A 7 26.09 35.01 2.99
C LYS A 7 25.49 34.69 4.37
N LEU A 8 25.79 33.52 4.96
CA LEU A 8 25.32 33.16 6.29
C LEU A 8 25.85 34.14 7.35
N LYS A 9 27.11 34.57 7.25
CA LYS A 9 27.70 35.52 8.20
C LYS A 9 27.13 36.94 8.04
N GLU A 10 26.84 37.36 6.81
CA GLU A 10 26.29 38.69 6.49
C GLU A 10 24.79 38.79 6.81
N SER A 11 24.04 37.70 6.68
CA SER A 11 22.60 37.65 6.94
C SER A 11 22.24 37.18 8.36
N GLN A 12 23.21 37.06 9.28
CA GLN A 12 22.97 36.65 10.65
C GLN A 12 22.38 37.79 11.49
N ILE A 13 21.35 37.47 12.29
CA ILE A 13 20.85 38.39 13.32
C ILE A 13 21.95 38.54 14.38
N GLN A 14 22.44 39.76 14.61
CA GLN A 14 23.62 40.03 15.44
C GLN A 14 23.48 39.48 16.86
N GLU A 15 22.30 39.65 17.46
CA GLU A 15 21.98 39.16 18.82
C GLU A 15 22.04 37.63 18.94
N TRP A 16 21.78 36.90 17.84
CA TRP A 16 21.63 35.44 17.85
C TRP A 16 22.82 34.71 17.24
N GLN A 17 23.90 35.42 16.88
CA GLN A 17 25.08 34.87 16.19
C GLN A 17 25.62 33.58 16.81
N ARG A 18 25.66 33.50 18.15
CA ARG A 18 26.17 32.34 18.89
C ARG A 18 25.35 31.05 18.68
N TYR A 19 24.07 31.19 18.37
CA TYR A 19 23.13 30.07 18.23
C TYR A 19 23.06 29.50 16.81
N TYR A 20 23.56 30.22 15.79
CA TYR A 20 23.62 29.70 14.44
C TYR A 20 24.59 28.52 14.29
N ILE A 21 24.32 27.64 13.34
CA ILE A 21 25.19 26.53 12.97
C ILE A 21 26.58 27.03 12.59
N ASN A 22 27.63 26.47 13.21
CA ASN A 22 29.01 26.85 12.90
C ASN A 22 29.50 26.15 11.62
N TYR A 23 28.97 26.59 10.48
CA TYR A 23 29.25 26.00 9.17
C TYR A 23 30.74 26.06 8.80
N LYS A 24 31.47 27.10 9.23
CA LYS A 24 32.92 27.24 8.96
C LYS A 24 33.72 26.16 9.68
N LEU A 25 33.40 25.89 10.95
CA LEU A 25 34.03 24.86 11.76
C LEU A 25 33.76 23.47 11.18
N LEU A 26 32.48 23.16 10.88
CA LEU A 26 32.10 21.89 10.28
C LEU A 26 32.80 21.66 8.93
N LYS A 27 32.85 22.69 8.07
CA LYS A 27 33.56 22.61 6.79
C LYS A 27 35.06 22.32 6.95
N LYS A 28 35.72 22.96 7.93
CA LYS A 28 37.15 22.69 8.22
C LYS A 28 37.36 21.25 8.66
N LYS A 29 36.49 20.72 9.51
CA LYS A 29 36.52 19.33 9.97
C LYS A 29 36.32 18.32 8.83
N VAL A 30 35.32 18.54 7.97
CA VAL A 30 35.11 17.71 6.76
C VAL A 30 36.35 17.65 5.88
N ASN A 31 37.02 18.79 5.67
CA ASN A 31 38.27 18.81 4.89
C ASN A 31 39.43 18.09 5.61
N ARG A 32 39.52 18.21 6.94
CA ARG A 32 40.56 17.52 7.73
C ARG A 32 40.37 16.01 7.71
N TYR A 33 39.14 15.51 7.86
CA TYR A 33 38.86 14.08 7.75
C TYR A 33 39.22 13.52 6.37
N ALA A 34 38.94 14.28 5.29
CA ALA A 34 39.36 13.88 3.95
C ALA A 34 40.88 13.70 3.83
N GLN A 35 41.66 14.63 4.40
CA GLN A 35 43.13 14.52 4.43
C GLN A 35 43.64 13.38 5.30
N GLN A 36 42.96 13.08 6.43
CA GLN A 36 43.38 12.00 7.33
C GLN A 36 43.04 10.60 6.80
N LEU A 37 41.97 10.48 6.00
CA LEU A 37 41.57 9.26 5.30
C LEU A 37 42.50 8.97 4.11
N GLU A 38 42.94 9.99 3.36
CA GLU A 38 43.93 9.84 2.27
C GLU A 38 45.29 9.33 2.78
N VAL A 39 45.65 9.63 4.03
CA VAL A 39 46.93 9.19 4.64
C VAL A 39 46.77 7.87 5.43
N GLY A 40 45.57 7.27 5.46
CA GLY A 40 45.31 6.00 6.14
C GLY A 40 45.42 6.05 7.67
N ILE A 41 45.34 7.25 8.27
CA ILE A 41 45.59 7.45 9.71
C ILE A 41 44.36 7.12 10.57
N GLN A 42 43.16 7.12 10.00
CA GLN A 42 41.92 7.06 10.78
C GLN A 42 40.85 6.19 10.10
N ASP A 43 40.19 5.35 10.91
CA ASP A 43 39.16 4.44 10.45
C ASP A 43 37.86 5.21 10.07
N HIS A 44 37.16 4.71 9.05
CA HIS A 44 35.97 5.34 8.47
C HIS A 44 34.83 5.45 9.49
N HIS A 45 34.69 4.45 10.37
CA HIS A 45 33.65 4.43 11.39
C HIS A 45 33.81 5.55 12.43
N ASP A 46 35.04 5.83 12.84
CA ASP A 46 35.35 6.89 13.81
C ASP A 46 35.07 8.29 13.25
N VAL A 47 35.32 8.50 11.96
CA VAL A 47 35.01 9.77 11.28
C VAL A 47 33.50 10.02 11.26
N LEU A 48 32.69 8.99 10.94
CA LEU A 48 31.24 9.09 10.92
C LEU A 48 30.68 9.37 12.32
N LYS A 49 31.20 8.69 13.35
CA LYS A 49 30.79 8.85 14.74
C LYS A 49 31.12 10.25 15.28
N ASP A 50 32.36 10.71 15.09
CA ASP A 50 32.81 12.03 15.53
C ASP A 50 32.01 13.14 14.82
N PHE A 51 31.82 13.03 13.50
CA PHE A 51 31.05 14.02 12.76
C PHE A 51 29.56 14.03 13.14
N SER A 52 28.95 12.87 13.38
CA SER A 52 27.57 12.77 13.87
C SER A 52 27.40 13.47 15.22
N ARG A 53 28.31 13.22 16.16
CA ARG A 53 28.30 13.87 17.48
C ARG A 53 28.44 15.39 17.37
N MET A 54 29.30 15.86 16.47
CA MET A 54 29.47 17.29 16.21
C MET A 54 28.20 17.93 15.62
N LEU A 55 27.50 17.23 14.73
CA LEU A 55 26.22 17.71 14.18
C LEU A 55 25.12 17.72 15.24
N ASP A 56 25.00 16.66 16.06
CA ASP A 56 24.04 16.56 17.15
C ASP A 56 24.21 17.76 18.11
N ASN A 57 25.45 18.07 18.54
CA ASN A 57 25.73 19.22 19.40
C ASN A 57 25.35 20.58 18.76
N GLN A 58 25.46 20.72 17.43
CA GLN A 58 25.03 21.95 16.75
C GLN A 58 23.51 22.04 16.67
N ILE A 59 22.82 20.93 16.42
CA ILE A 59 21.35 20.87 16.37
C ILE A 59 20.77 21.14 17.76
N GLU A 60 21.33 20.51 18.80
CA GLU A 60 20.96 20.74 20.20
C GLU A 60 20.93 22.22 20.54
N LYS A 61 22.03 22.91 20.25
CA LYS A 61 22.18 24.35 20.51
C LYS A 61 21.09 25.17 19.83
N ILE A 62 20.73 24.83 18.59
CA ILE A 62 19.69 25.53 17.82
C ILE A 62 18.31 25.27 18.41
N VAL A 63 18.04 24.02 18.79
CA VAL A 63 16.76 23.56 19.33
C VAL A 63 16.50 24.15 20.72
N LEU A 64 17.49 24.13 21.62
CA LEU A 64 17.35 24.75 22.94
C LEU A 64 17.05 26.24 22.84
N PHE A 65 17.69 26.93 21.90
CA PHE A 65 17.40 28.34 21.64
C PHE A 65 16.00 28.55 21.05
N LEU A 66 15.55 27.68 20.13
CA LEU A 66 14.20 27.71 19.59
C LEU A 66 13.15 27.60 20.71
N LEU A 67 13.29 26.61 21.60
CA LEU A 67 12.37 26.40 22.72
C LEU A 67 12.33 27.62 23.65
N GLN A 68 13.47 28.23 23.93
CA GLN A 68 13.55 29.45 24.73
C GLN A 68 12.79 30.61 24.07
N GLN A 69 12.95 30.81 22.77
CA GLN A 69 12.25 31.88 22.03
C GLN A 69 10.75 31.60 21.92
N GLN A 70 10.34 30.36 21.69
CA GLN A 70 8.92 29.97 21.70
C GLN A 70 8.27 30.25 23.06
N GLY A 71 8.96 29.94 24.17
CA GLY A 71 8.47 30.24 25.51
C GLY A 71 8.31 31.75 25.77
N GLN A 72 9.22 32.58 25.24
CA GLN A 72 9.12 34.04 25.34
C GLN A 72 7.93 34.59 24.54
N LEU A 73 7.73 34.10 23.31
CA LEU A 73 6.58 34.47 22.47
C LEU A 73 5.26 34.03 23.11
N ALA A 74 5.20 32.80 23.63
CA ALA A 74 4.01 32.28 24.31
C ALA A 74 3.64 33.10 25.55
N ARG A 75 4.62 33.50 26.37
CA ARG A 75 4.39 34.35 27.55
C ARG A 75 3.84 35.73 27.15
N ARG A 76 4.39 36.34 26.10
CA ARG A 76 3.90 37.62 25.58
C ARG A 76 2.49 37.50 25.03
N LEU A 77 2.18 36.44 24.27
CA LEU A 77 0.83 36.19 23.78
C LEU A 77 -0.18 35.96 24.90
N SER A 78 0.20 35.25 25.96
CA SER A 78 -0.66 35.05 27.13
C SER A 78 -1.01 36.40 27.78
N GLY A 79 -0.01 37.27 27.99
CA GLY A 79 -0.26 38.61 28.57
C GLY A 79 -1.08 39.53 27.67
N LEU A 80 -0.91 39.44 26.34
CA LEU A 80 -1.76 40.15 25.39
C LEU A 80 -3.18 39.57 25.33
N GLY A 81 -3.36 38.29 25.63
CA GLY A 81 -4.67 37.65 25.75
C GLY A 81 -5.47 38.19 26.93
N GLU A 82 -4.84 38.32 28.10
CA GLU A 82 -5.47 38.93 29.29
C GLU A 82 -5.92 40.37 29.01
N GLN A 83 -5.05 41.17 28.36
CA GLN A 83 -5.40 42.54 27.95
C GLN A 83 -6.49 42.61 26.87
N HIS A 84 -6.57 41.59 26.01
CA HIS A 84 -7.59 41.48 24.98
C HIS A 84 -8.97 41.23 25.59
N ASP A 85 -9.05 40.31 26.56
CA ASP A 85 -10.29 39.99 27.27
C ASP A 85 -10.81 41.21 28.07
N ASP A 86 -9.92 41.95 28.74
CA ASP A 86 -10.27 43.21 29.42
C ASP A 86 -10.79 44.30 28.46
N THR A 87 -10.25 44.34 27.22
CA THR A 87 -10.63 45.33 26.20
C THR A 87 -11.95 44.97 25.51
N LEU A 88 -12.32 43.69 25.45
CA LEU A 88 -13.62 43.23 24.97
C LEU A 88 -14.76 43.66 25.90
N GLU A 89 -14.51 43.74 27.21
CA GLU A 89 -15.49 44.22 28.18
C GLU A 89 -15.71 45.75 28.09
N HIS A 90 -14.67 46.51 27.72
CA HIS A 90 -14.71 47.98 27.64
C HIS A 90 -14.00 48.49 26.36
N PRO A 91 -14.71 48.58 25.22
CA PRO A 91 -14.10 48.90 23.93
C PRO A 91 -13.67 50.36 23.83
N ASP A 92 -12.35 50.59 23.98
CA ASP A 92 -11.69 51.87 23.73
C ASP A 92 -10.89 51.82 22.43
N GLY A 93 -11.27 52.63 21.43
CA GLY A 93 -10.58 52.74 20.13
C GLY A 93 -9.04 52.86 20.17
N PRO A 94 -8.43 53.71 21.03
CA PRO A 94 -6.97 53.81 21.11
C PRO A 94 -6.30 52.56 21.71
N LYS A 95 -6.93 51.89 22.68
CA LYS A 95 -6.39 50.65 23.29
C LYS A 95 -6.38 49.49 22.30
N ILE A 96 -7.40 49.42 21.43
CA ILE A 96 -7.49 48.43 20.35
C ILE A 96 -6.32 48.61 19.37
N ALA A 97 -5.99 49.85 18.99
CA ALA A 97 -4.87 50.13 18.10
C ALA A 97 -3.51 49.77 18.74
N GLU A 98 -3.33 50.06 20.03
CA GLU A 98 -2.14 49.67 20.78
C GLU A 98 -1.98 48.15 20.88
N LEU A 99 -3.09 47.43 21.10
CA LEU A 99 -3.11 45.97 21.21
C LEU A 99 -2.83 45.31 19.84
N GLN A 100 -3.40 45.82 18.76
CA GLN A 100 -3.08 45.37 17.39
C GLN A 100 -1.58 45.53 17.09
N GLU A 101 -0.99 46.66 17.44
CA GLU A 101 0.45 46.89 17.23
C GLU A 101 1.32 45.98 18.09
N ALA A 102 0.88 45.67 19.32
CA ALA A 102 1.56 44.71 20.18
C ALA A 102 1.51 43.28 19.61
N TYR A 103 0.39 42.84 19.04
CA TYR A 103 0.29 41.57 18.32
C TYR A 103 1.16 41.54 17.06
N ARG A 104 1.20 42.64 16.28
CA ARG A 104 2.12 42.78 15.13
C ARG A 104 3.59 42.70 15.54
N ALA A 105 3.96 43.30 16.66
CA ALA A 105 5.32 43.22 17.20
C ALA A 105 5.71 41.77 17.53
N VAL A 106 4.81 40.99 18.14
CA VAL A 106 5.01 39.55 18.37
C VAL A 106 5.13 38.78 17.05
N GLY A 107 4.32 39.15 16.04
CA GLY A 107 4.43 38.58 14.69
C GLY A 107 5.77 38.86 14.01
N ASN A 108 6.32 40.06 14.17
CA ASN A 108 7.64 40.43 13.66
C ASN A 108 8.78 39.65 14.37
N ASP A 109 8.66 39.42 15.67
CA ASP A 109 9.62 38.58 16.40
C ASP A 109 9.54 37.11 15.97
N LEU A 110 8.34 36.61 15.67
CA LEU A 110 8.15 35.29 15.07
C LEU A 110 8.79 35.20 13.67
N LEU A 111 8.68 36.23 12.85
CA LEU A 111 9.34 36.28 11.53
C LEU A 111 10.87 36.20 11.65
N ARG A 112 11.46 36.90 12.64
CA ARG A 112 12.89 36.78 12.95
C ARG A 112 13.26 35.34 13.31
N LEU A 113 12.45 34.68 14.14
CA LEU A 113 12.66 33.29 14.56
C LEU A 113 12.55 32.30 13.39
N LEU A 114 11.55 32.46 12.52
CA LEU A 114 11.39 31.65 11.31
C LEU A 114 12.58 31.79 10.37
N PHE A 115 13.07 33.01 10.17
CA PHE A 115 14.27 33.27 9.38
C PHE A 115 15.52 32.62 9.97
N PHE A 116 15.68 32.66 11.30
CA PHE A 116 16.76 31.96 12.00
C PHE A 116 16.71 30.44 11.74
N LEU A 117 15.52 29.82 11.85
CA LEU A 117 15.35 28.39 11.57
C LEU A 117 15.66 28.04 10.12
N GLU A 118 15.20 28.86 9.17
CA GLU A 118 15.44 28.66 7.74
C GLU A 118 16.95 28.62 7.44
N MET A 119 17.70 29.61 7.95
CA MET A 119 19.15 29.70 7.74
C MET A 119 19.90 28.50 8.32
N ASN A 120 19.48 28.02 9.48
CA ASN A 120 20.08 26.84 10.12
C ASN A 120 19.75 25.54 9.38
N ALA A 121 18.50 25.35 8.94
CA ALA A 121 18.10 24.20 8.13
C ALA A 121 18.86 24.15 6.79
N ILE A 122 19.03 25.28 6.11
CA ILE A 122 19.84 25.38 4.89
C ILE A 122 21.31 25.06 5.18
N GLY A 123 21.85 25.55 6.30
CA GLY A 123 23.22 25.27 6.72
C GLY A 123 23.46 23.78 6.98
N LEU A 124 22.54 23.12 7.67
CA LEU A 124 22.56 21.68 7.93
C LEU A 124 22.51 20.88 6.62
N ARG A 125 21.56 21.21 5.73
CA ARG A 125 21.47 20.59 4.40
C ARG A 125 22.76 20.70 3.60
N LYS A 126 23.40 21.88 3.59
CA LYS A 126 24.62 22.12 2.83
C LYS A 126 25.84 21.40 3.38
N ILE A 127 25.93 21.24 4.71
CA ILE A 127 27.06 20.52 5.30
C ILE A 127 26.92 19.01 5.09
N LEU A 128 25.71 18.47 5.24
CA LEU A 128 25.38 17.08 4.94
C LEU A 128 25.72 16.72 3.48
N LYS A 129 25.22 17.52 2.52
CA LYS A 129 25.57 17.36 1.09
C LYS A 129 27.08 17.48 0.80
N LYS A 130 27.80 18.30 1.57
CA LYS A 130 29.25 18.44 1.43
C LYS A 130 30.00 17.21 1.94
N PHE A 131 29.51 16.59 3.00
CA PHE A 131 30.06 15.36 3.55
C PHE A 131 29.91 14.23 2.53
N ASP A 132 28.69 13.96 2.05
CA ASP A 132 28.43 12.90 1.06
C ASP A 132 29.26 13.08 -0.21
N LYS A 133 29.34 14.31 -0.75
CA LYS A 133 30.13 14.58 -1.97
C LYS A 133 31.64 14.31 -1.79
N ARG A 134 32.17 14.40 -0.56
CA ARG A 134 33.60 14.19 -0.30
C ARG A 134 33.95 12.73 -0.05
N PHE A 135 33.05 11.98 0.58
CA PHE A 135 33.34 10.61 1.01
C PHE A 135 32.58 9.54 0.23
N GLY A 136 31.69 9.92 -0.70
CA GLY A 136 30.92 8.98 -1.53
C GLY A 136 29.84 8.19 -0.76
N TYR A 137 29.81 8.27 0.58
CA TYR A 137 28.84 7.59 1.42
C TYR A 137 27.48 8.29 1.44
N ARG A 138 26.44 7.48 1.66
CA ARG A 138 25.06 7.88 1.99
C ARG A 138 24.96 8.32 3.47
N PHE A 139 25.93 9.08 3.98
CA PHE A 139 25.96 9.50 5.40
C PHE A 139 24.74 10.33 5.77
N THR A 140 24.31 11.23 4.87
CA THR A 140 23.07 11.99 5.08
C THR A 140 21.87 11.06 5.30
N ASN A 141 21.74 9.98 4.54
CA ASN A 141 20.63 9.04 4.70
C ASN A 141 20.71 8.34 6.05
N TYR A 142 21.89 7.84 6.45
CA TYR A 142 22.11 7.21 7.76
C TYR A 142 21.82 8.17 8.93
N TYR A 143 22.39 9.37 8.89
CA TYR A 143 22.27 10.37 9.96
C TYR A 143 20.83 10.85 10.10
N VAL A 144 20.14 11.13 8.99
CA VAL A 144 18.74 11.56 9.03
C VAL A 144 17.83 10.38 9.39
N LYS A 145 18.08 9.14 8.95
CA LYS A 145 17.30 7.93 9.33
C LYS A 145 17.27 7.72 10.84
N THR A 146 18.46 7.72 11.46
CA THR A 146 18.62 7.44 12.89
C THR A 146 18.03 8.56 13.77
N ARG A 147 17.97 9.79 13.25
CA ARG A 147 17.52 10.97 14.00
C ARG A 147 16.16 11.54 13.55
N ALA A 148 15.56 11.17 12.44
CA ALA A 148 14.24 11.74 12.07
C ALA A 148 13.09 11.16 12.91
N ASN A 149 13.18 9.87 13.26
CA ASN A 149 12.06 9.12 13.86
C ASN A 149 12.23 8.80 15.34
N HIS A 150 13.42 8.98 15.92
CA HIS A 150 13.64 8.72 17.34
C HIS A 150 12.85 9.72 18.21
N PRO A 151 12.13 9.28 19.27
CA PRO A 151 11.26 10.13 20.09
C PRO A 151 12.02 11.29 20.76
N TYR A 152 13.28 11.07 21.13
CA TYR A 152 14.15 12.07 21.75
C TYR A 152 15.03 12.85 20.76
N SER A 153 14.77 12.74 19.46
CA SER A 153 15.62 13.42 18.49
C SER A 153 15.34 14.93 18.42
N GLN A 154 16.40 15.70 18.58
CA GLN A 154 16.41 17.15 18.43
C GLN A 154 16.23 17.57 16.95
N LEU A 155 16.68 16.74 15.99
CA LEU A 155 16.45 16.99 14.57
C LEU A 155 14.95 16.98 14.24
N ARG A 156 14.17 16.09 14.88
CA ARG A 156 12.72 16.01 14.70
C ARG A 156 12.01 17.31 15.14
N GLN A 157 12.49 17.96 16.19
CA GLN A 157 11.92 19.23 16.67
C GLN A 157 12.12 20.37 15.66
N MET A 158 13.30 20.43 15.01
CA MET A 158 13.53 21.37 13.92
C MET A 158 12.69 21.07 12.67
N LEU A 159 12.42 19.79 12.37
CA LEU A 159 11.68 19.39 11.17
C LEU A 159 10.17 19.56 11.30
N LYS A 160 9.58 19.17 12.43
CA LYS A 160 8.12 19.18 12.62
C LYS A 160 7.56 20.54 13.06
N GLN A 161 8.42 21.53 13.33
CA GLN A 161 8.03 22.90 13.70
C GLN A 161 6.96 22.95 14.82
N VAL A 162 7.07 22.03 15.79
CA VAL A 162 6.04 21.84 16.83
C VAL A 162 5.91 23.13 17.64
N GLY A 163 4.66 23.59 17.83
CA GLY A 163 4.34 24.82 18.57
C GLY A 163 4.33 26.11 17.75
N ILE A 164 5.03 26.19 16.61
CA ILE A 164 4.99 27.39 15.75
C ILE A 164 3.59 27.62 15.19
N GLY A 165 2.91 26.55 14.75
CA GLY A 165 1.54 26.65 14.23
C GLY A 165 0.53 27.20 15.24
N ALA A 166 0.69 26.88 16.53
CA ALA A 166 -0.16 27.41 17.60
C ALA A 166 0.06 28.92 17.81
N VAL A 167 1.32 29.37 17.78
CA VAL A 167 1.68 30.80 17.87
C VAL A 167 1.12 31.57 16.65
N VAL A 168 1.26 31.01 15.44
CA VAL A 168 0.69 31.60 14.21
C VAL A 168 -0.83 31.69 14.30
N GLY A 169 -1.48 30.64 14.79
CA GLY A 169 -2.93 30.59 14.99
C GLY A 169 -3.42 31.65 15.98
N ALA A 170 -2.74 31.78 17.13
CA ALA A 170 -3.06 32.78 18.14
C ALA A 170 -2.94 34.22 17.61
N ILE A 171 -1.84 34.54 16.91
CA ILE A 171 -1.64 35.87 16.31
C ILE A 171 -2.67 36.15 15.22
N SER A 172 -2.92 35.18 14.33
CA SER A 172 -3.84 35.36 13.21
C SER A 172 -5.28 35.53 13.68
N ARG A 173 -5.69 34.77 14.71
CA ARG A 173 -7.03 34.88 15.31
C ARG A 173 -7.22 36.23 15.97
N ASN A 174 -6.34 36.59 16.92
CA ASN A 174 -6.53 37.80 17.72
C ASN A 174 -6.40 39.08 16.87
N LEU A 175 -5.59 39.07 15.79
CA LEU A 175 -5.56 40.20 14.85
C LEU A 175 -6.81 40.28 13.98
N ALA A 176 -7.41 39.16 13.59
CA ALA A 176 -8.67 39.14 12.84
C ALA A 176 -9.84 39.62 13.70
N ASP A 177 -9.92 39.14 14.95
CA ASP A 177 -10.94 39.53 15.93
C ASP A 177 -10.88 41.04 16.23
N LEU A 178 -9.67 41.63 16.28
CA LEU A 178 -9.49 43.07 16.46
C LEU A 178 -9.76 43.92 15.20
N GLN A 179 -9.84 43.30 14.01
CA GLN A 179 -10.14 44.00 12.75
C GLN A 179 -11.65 44.07 12.48
N ASP A 180 -12.39 42.98 12.72
CA ASP A 180 -13.83 42.93 12.55
C ASP A 180 -14.54 43.57 13.75
N HIS A 181 -14.79 44.88 13.67
CA HIS A 181 -15.52 45.67 14.70
C HIS A 181 -17.02 45.30 14.84
N HIS A 182 -17.45 44.13 14.36
CA HIS A 182 -18.83 43.69 14.43
C HIS A 182 -18.86 42.27 14.98
N GLY A 183 -19.39 42.15 16.20
CA GLY A 183 -19.60 40.90 16.93
C GLY A 183 -20.56 39.94 16.24
N ASN A 184 -20.18 39.44 15.07
CA ASN A 184 -20.75 38.25 14.47
C ASN A 184 -19.80 37.11 14.76
N TYR A 185 -20.22 36.25 15.69
CA TYR A 185 -19.60 34.95 15.96
C TYR A 185 -19.75 34.06 14.72
N VAL A 186 -18.86 34.20 13.74
CA VAL A 186 -18.72 33.24 12.65
C VAL A 186 -17.75 32.15 13.10
N SER A 187 -18.23 30.91 13.09
CA SER A 187 -17.43 29.72 13.41
C SER A 187 -16.20 29.63 12.50
N ILE A 188 -15.05 29.29 13.09
CA ILE A 188 -13.72 29.14 12.47
C ILE A 188 -13.65 28.15 11.28
N TYR A 189 -14.69 27.34 11.09
CA TYR A 189 -14.79 26.36 10.00
C TYR A 189 -15.61 26.86 8.81
N ASP A 190 -16.38 27.92 9.01
CA ASP A 190 -17.03 28.65 7.94
C ASP A 190 -16.02 29.70 7.49
N GLN A 191 -15.52 29.60 6.26
CA GLN A 191 -14.69 30.65 5.67
C GLN A 191 -15.61 31.76 5.14
N PRO A 192 -15.79 32.92 5.80
CA PRO A 192 -16.00 34.12 5.03
C PRO A 192 -14.63 34.54 4.48
N ALA A 193 -14.59 34.84 3.19
CA ALA A 193 -13.43 35.48 2.58
C ALA A 193 -13.19 36.83 3.29
N LEU A 194 -12.28 36.87 4.27
CA LEU A 194 -11.85 38.10 4.93
C LEU A 194 -11.34 39.08 3.88
N SER A 195 -11.81 40.33 3.95
CA SER A 195 -11.66 41.32 2.90
C SER A 195 -10.22 41.80 2.71
N HIS A 196 -9.33 41.80 3.71
CA HIS A 196 -7.88 41.97 3.51
C HIS A 196 -7.08 41.43 4.72
N PRO A 197 -6.29 40.33 4.59
CA PRO A 197 -5.48 39.84 5.71
C PRO A 197 -4.36 40.82 6.09
N ASP A 198 -4.11 40.98 7.39
CA ASP A 198 -3.02 41.83 7.90
C ASP A 198 -1.66 41.47 7.25
N PRO A 199 -0.85 42.45 6.82
CA PRO A 199 0.41 42.22 6.10
C PRO A 199 1.43 41.38 6.90
N VAL A 200 1.40 41.43 8.23
CA VAL A 200 2.26 40.60 9.09
C VAL A 200 1.85 39.14 9.00
N VAL A 201 0.54 38.85 9.00
CA VAL A 201 -0.01 37.49 8.88
C VAL A 201 0.33 36.88 7.52
N TYR A 202 0.25 37.67 6.44
CA TYR A 202 0.68 37.23 5.11
C TYR A 202 2.17 36.88 5.08
N SER A 203 3.01 37.74 5.65
CA SER A 203 4.46 37.53 5.75
C SER A 203 4.82 36.28 6.55
N ILE A 204 4.09 36.02 7.64
CA ILE A 204 4.25 34.81 8.47
C ILE A 204 3.90 33.57 7.66
N LYS A 205 2.76 33.56 6.96
CA LYS A 205 2.37 32.43 6.08
C LYS A 205 3.42 32.16 5.01
N ALA A 206 3.94 33.20 4.36
CA ALA A 206 5.00 33.08 3.36
C ALA A 206 6.31 32.51 3.97
N ALA A 207 6.71 32.98 5.16
CA ALA A 207 7.88 32.49 5.86
C ALA A 207 7.75 31.03 6.32
N VAL A 208 6.57 30.63 6.83
CA VAL A 208 6.27 29.24 7.20
C VAL A 208 6.30 28.32 5.97
N ASN A 209 5.71 28.74 4.85
CA ASN A 209 5.77 27.97 3.59
C ASN A 209 7.21 27.81 3.09
N LYS A 210 8.02 28.87 3.18
CA LYS A 210 9.43 28.84 2.78
C LYS A 210 10.28 27.95 3.70
N LEU A 211 10.01 27.99 5.00
CA LEU A 211 10.65 27.11 5.97
C LEU A 211 10.25 25.65 5.72
N SER A 212 8.96 25.39 5.52
CA SER A 212 8.42 24.08 5.16
C SER A 212 9.15 23.52 3.94
N ASN A 213 9.20 24.27 2.83
CA ASN A 213 9.94 23.87 1.62
C ASN A 213 11.44 23.59 1.88
N SER A 214 12.07 24.32 2.80
CA SER A 214 13.48 24.12 3.16
C SER A 214 13.69 22.87 4.02
N THR A 215 12.76 22.55 4.92
CA THR A 215 12.77 21.35 5.77
C THR A 215 12.26 20.12 5.04
N THR A 216 11.44 20.27 3.99
CA THR A 216 10.90 19.20 3.15
C THR A 216 12.01 18.33 2.57
N PHE A 217 13.21 18.86 2.28
CA PHE A 217 14.34 18.04 1.83
C PHE A 217 14.87 17.09 2.90
N LEU A 218 15.00 17.56 4.15
CA LEU A 218 15.46 16.74 5.28
C LEU A 218 14.36 15.80 5.75
N GLU A 219 13.10 16.23 5.68
CA GLU A 219 11.94 15.38 5.94
C GLU A 219 11.74 14.33 4.84
N PHE A 220 11.98 14.70 3.58
CA PHE A 220 12.07 13.79 2.44
C PHE A 220 13.19 12.77 2.70
N LEU A 221 14.41 13.19 3.03
CA LEU A 221 15.48 12.24 3.34
C LEU A 221 15.17 11.37 4.57
N GLY A 222 14.51 11.89 5.60
CA GLY A 222 14.10 11.09 6.76
C GLY A 222 12.99 10.09 6.46
N LYS A 223 12.01 10.47 5.63
CA LYS A 223 10.92 9.61 5.17
C LYS A 223 11.37 8.60 4.11
N HIS A 224 12.32 8.99 3.26
CA HIS A 224 12.87 8.17 2.18
C HIS A 224 14.09 7.34 2.59
N ALA A 225 14.76 7.61 3.72
CA ALA A 225 15.80 6.70 4.23
C ALA A 225 15.24 5.40 4.86
N PHE A 226 13.92 5.30 5.03
CA PHE A 226 13.21 4.03 5.25
C PHE A 226 13.02 3.22 3.97
N ILE A 227 13.26 3.82 2.81
CA ILE A 227 13.20 3.19 1.49
C ILE A 227 14.66 3.11 1.03
N MET A 228 15.36 2.02 1.35
CA MET A 228 16.70 1.78 0.80
C MET A 228 16.65 1.95 -0.73
N GLU A 229 17.61 2.73 -1.22
CA GLU A 229 17.68 3.35 -2.55
C GLU A 229 17.65 2.42 -3.76
N GLU A 230 17.10 2.94 -4.85
CA GLU A 230 17.84 3.11 -6.12
C GLU A 230 17.31 4.36 -6.86
N ASP A 231 18.24 5.12 -7.45
CA ASP A 231 18.12 6.26 -8.38
C ASP A 231 17.53 7.60 -7.92
N LEU A 232 18.42 8.50 -7.48
CA LEU A 232 18.23 9.95 -7.59
C LEU A 232 19.16 10.48 -8.69
N PRO A 233 18.61 10.93 -9.84
CA PRO A 233 19.39 11.71 -10.80
C PRO A 233 19.84 13.01 -10.12
N THR A 234 21.04 13.45 -10.46
CA THR A 234 21.52 14.80 -10.16
C THR A 234 20.51 15.85 -10.64
N PRO A 235 20.25 16.94 -9.90
CA PRO A 235 19.36 18.00 -10.37
C PRO A 235 20.12 18.82 -11.41
N THR A 236 20.03 18.39 -12.66
CA THR A 236 20.31 19.20 -13.83
C THR A 236 18.97 19.37 -14.52
N GLU A 237 18.55 20.63 -14.62
CA GLU A 237 17.57 21.21 -15.57
C GLU A 237 16.50 20.26 -16.13
N GLU A 238 15.25 20.47 -15.66
CA GLU A 238 13.98 20.13 -16.33
C GLU A 238 14.06 19.09 -17.47
N ASP A 239 14.15 17.80 -17.12
CA ASP A 239 13.90 16.71 -18.06
C ASP A 239 12.37 16.45 -18.12
N PRO A 240 11.71 16.49 -19.30
CA PRO A 240 10.25 16.29 -19.44
C PRO A 240 9.73 14.89 -19.07
N SER A 241 10.58 14.03 -18.49
CA SER A 241 10.35 12.60 -18.27
C SER A 241 9.49 12.26 -17.03
N GLU A 242 8.76 13.23 -16.45
CA GLU A 242 7.82 13.00 -15.33
C GLU A 242 6.52 12.26 -15.74
N HIS A 243 6.41 11.77 -16.98
CA HIS A 243 5.24 11.07 -17.52
C HIS A 243 5.39 9.52 -17.55
N LYS A 244 5.82 8.86 -16.46
CA LYS A 244 6.02 7.40 -16.44
C LYS A 244 4.78 6.55 -16.11
N TYR A 245 3.59 7.16 -15.99
CA TYR A 245 2.33 6.46 -15.68
C TYR A 245 1.23 6.91 -16.65
N HIS A 246 0.68 5.97 -17.42
CA HIS A 246 -0.51 6.22 -18.23
C HIS A 246 -1.77 5.92 -17.40
N PHE A 247 -2.50 6.98 -17.04
CA PHE A 247 -3.75 6.89 -16.28
C PHE A 247 -4.76 5.91 -16.90
N MET A 248 -4.88 5.94 -18.23
CA MET A 248 -5.79 5.06 -18.97
C MET A 248 -5.44 3.57 -18.77
N SER A 249 -4.16 3.22 -18.73
CA SER A 249 -3.73 1.84 -18.52
C SER A 249 -3.99 1.36 -17.10
N LEU A 250 -3.87 2.22 -16.08
CA LEU A 250 -4.33 1.87 -14.73
C LEU A 250 -5.85 1.69 -14.69
N MET A 251 -6.60 2.59 -15.32
CA MET A 251 -8.05 2.50 -15.39
C MET A 251 -8.50 1.17 -16.03
N LEU A 252 -7.85 0.73 -17.11
CA LEU A 252 -8.11 -0.56 -17.75
C LEU A 252 -7.81 -1.77 -16.83
N ASN A 253 -6.79 -1.70 -15.97
CA ASN A 253 -6.51 -2.73 -14.96
C ASN A 253 -7.57 -2.75 -13.85
N LEU A 254 -8.06 -1.56 -13.44
CA LEU A 254 -9.15 -1.45 -12.46
C LEU A 254 -10.47 -1.97 -13.03
N VAL A 255 -10.80 -1.63 -14.27
CA VAL A 255 -11.99 -2.14 -14.99
C VAL A 255 -11.91 -3.65 -15.18
N ASN A 256 -10.74 -4.19 -15.53
CA ASN A 256 -10.54 -5.65 -15.60
C ASN A 256 -10.88 -6.33 -14.27
N THR A 257 -10.38 -5.77 -13.17
CA THR A 257 -10.61 -6.29 -11.83
C THR A 257 -12.09 -6.22 -11.46
N PHE A 258 -12.74 -5.08 -11.71
CA PHE A 258 -14.17 -4.90 -11.50
C PHE A 258 -14.98 -5.94 -12.28
N LEU A 259 -14.73 -6.04 -13.60
CA LEU A 259 -15.48 -6.93 -14.48
C LEU A 259 -15.26 -8.40 -14.14
N TYR A 260 -14.05 -8.78 -13.72
CA TYR A 260 -13.77 -10.13 -13.22
C TYR A 260 -14.52 -10.45 -11.93
N MET A 261 -14.65 -9.50 -11.01
CA MET A 261 -15.45 -9.71 -9.80
C MET A 261 -16.95 -9.79 -10.12
N VAL A 262 -17.47 -8.96 -11.04
CA VAL A 262 -18.84 -9.12 -11.55
C VAL A 262 -19.02 -10.53 -12.11
N ASN A 263 -18.10 -11.00 -12.98
CA ASN A 263 -18.14 -12.33 -13.57
C ASN A 263 -18.21 -13.46 -12.53
N THR A 264 -17.50 -13.29 -11.42
CA THR A 264 -17.40 -14.29 -10.36
C THR A 264 -18.70 -14.38 -9.55
N TYR A 265 -19.31 -13.23 -9.23
CA TYR A 265 -20.43 -13.15 -8.29
C TYR A 265 -21.81 -13.02 -8.95
N ILE A 266 -21.90 -12.68 -10.25
CA ILE A 266 -23.17 -12.57 -10.99
C ILE A 266 -23.97 -13.88 -11.05
N VAL A 267 -23.26 -14.98 -10.90
CA VAL A 267 -23.79 -16.34 -10.95
C VAL A 267 -24.19 -16.91 -9.59
N VAL A 268 -23.79 -16.27 -8.49
CA VAL A 268 -24.00 -16.81 -7.14
C VAL A 268 -25.49 -16.95 -6.80
N PRO A 269 -26.36 -15.96 -7.08
CA PRO A 269 -27.78 -16.07 -6.76
C PRO A 269 -28.51 -17.22 -7.48
N THR A 270 -28.02 -17.66 -8.64
CA THR A 270 -28.65 -18.68 -9.50
C THR A 270 -27.88 -20.01 -9.52
N ALA A 271 -26.76 -20.13 -8.78
CA ALA A 271 -25.84 -21.27 -8.93
C ALA A 271 -26.46 -22.61 -8.53
N ASP A 272 -27.31 -22.62 -7.50
CA ASP A 272 -28.02 -23.78 -6.98
C ASP A 272 -29.20 -24.18 -7.87
N ASP A 273 -30.01 -23.21 -8.34
CA ASP A 273 -31.07 -23.43 -9.32
C ASP A 273 -30.53 -23.98 -10.65
N TYR A 274 -29.41 -23.43 -11.13
CA TYR A 274 -28.76 -23.91 -12.35
C TYR A 274 -28.18 -25.33 -12.17
N SER A 275 -27.68 -25.65 -10.99
CA SER A 275 -27.22 -27.01 -10.69
C SER A 275 -28.38 -28.01 -10.70
N ARG A 276 -29.54 -27.62 -10.14
CA ARG A 276 -30.77 -28.44 -10.16
C ARG A 276 -31.34 -28.61 -11.57
N SER A 277 -31.36 -27.56 -12.38
CA SER A 277 -31.89 -27.62 -13.75
C SER A 277 -31.08 -28.55 -14.66
N LEU A 278 -29.80 -28.76 -14.36
CA LEU A 278 -28.92 -29.73 -15.00
C LEU A 278 -28.93 -31.14 -14.35
N GLY A 279 -29.78 -31.36 -13.35
CA GLY A 279 -29.97 -32.67 -12.69
C GLY A 279 -29.00 -32.98 -11.54
N ALA A 280 -28.33 -31.98 -10.96
CA ALA A 280 -27.46 -32.13 -9.79
C ALA A 280 -28.08 -31.58 -8.50
N ALA A 281 -27.52 -31.95 -7.34
CA ALA A 281 -27.97 -31.43 -6.05
C ALA A 281 -27.64 -29.94 -5.89
N ALA A 282 -28.44 -29.19 -5.12
CA ALA A 282 -28.24 -27.76 -4.86
C ALA A 282 -26.85 -27.45 -4.30
N THR A 283 -26.32 -28.33 -3.45
CA THR A 283 -25.00 -28.22 -2.80
C THR A 283 -23.81 -28.35 -3.77
N VAL A 284 -24.05 -28.78 -5.01
CA VAL A 284 -23.06 -28.75 -6.10
C VAL A 284 -22.77 -27.31 -6.55
N CYS A 285 -23.58 -26.32 -6.13
CA CYS A 285 -23.29 -24.90 -6.32
C CYS A 285 -21.89 -24.52 -5.80
N GLY A 286 -21.43 -25.11 -4.69
CA GLY A 286 -20.07 -24.91 -4.16
C GLY A 286 -19.00 -25.35 -5.15
N VAL A 287 -19.18 -26.48 -5.83
CA VAL A 287 -18.26 -26.93 -6.90
C VAL A 287 -18.33 -25.99 -8.12
N VAL A 288 -19.52 -25.54 -8.49
CA VAL A 288 -19.72 -24.62 -9.61
C VAL A 288 -19.02 -23.28 -9.36
N ILE A 289 -19.16 -22.72 -8.15
CA ILE A 289 -18.49 -21.48 -7.73
C ILE A 289 -16.98 -21.71 -7.58
N GLY A 290 -16.57 -22.75 -6.86
CA GLY A 290 -15.18 -23.03 -6.52
C GLY A 290 -14.30 -23.52 -7.66
N SER A 291 -14.87 -24.12 -8.72
CA SER A 291 -14.11 -24.53 -9.90
C SER A 291 -13.35 -23.36 -10.55
N MET A 292 -13.91 -22.15 -10.51
CA MET A 292 -13.24 -20.94 -10.96
C MET A 292 -12.02 -20.60 -10.09
N ALA A 293 -12.16 -20.71 -8.77
CA ALA A 293 -11.06 -20.46 -7.84
C ALA A 293 -9.92 -21.50 -8.01
N VAL A 294 -10.27 -22.78 -8.23
CA VAL A 294 -9.29 -23.85 -8.48
C VAL A 294 -8.42 -23.53 -9.70
N ALA A 295 -9.05 -23.20 -10.83
CA ALA A 295 -8.32 -22.84 -12.04
C ALA A 295 -7.48 -21.56 -11.85
N GLN A 296 -7.97 -20.62 -11.04
CA GLN A 296 -7.26 -19.38 -10.75
C GLN A 296 -5.94 -19.62 -10.00
N VAL A 297 -5.86 -20.55 -9.05
CA VAL A 297 -4.60 -20.87 -8.31
C VAL A 297 -3.46 -21.18 -9.29
N PHE A 298 -3.75 -21.97 -10.33
CA PHE A 298 -2.74 -22.35 -11.31
C PHE A 298 -2.44 -21.23 -12.30
N SER A 299 -3.46 -20.54 -12.82
CA SER A 299 -3.29 -19.49 -13.82
C SER A 299 -2.56 -18.27 -13.26
N SER A 300 -2.83 -17.92 -12.01
CA SER A 300 -2.23 -16.84 -11.23
C SER A 300 -0.70 -16.86 -11.24
N VAL A 301 -0.08 -18.03 -10.99
CA VAL A 301 1.38 -18.22 -11.05
C VAL A 301 1.92 -17.98 -12.47
N TYR A 302 1.25 -18.53 -13.48
CA TYR A 302 1.65 -18.37 -14.88
C TYR A 302 1.54 -16.92 -15.34
N PHE A 303 0.45 -16.23 -14.99
CA PHE A 303 0.26 -14.82 -15.29
C PHE A 303 1.28 -13.92 -14.56
N SER A 304 1.62 -14.24 -13.32
CA SER A 304 2.69 -13.53 -12.60
C SER A 304 4.04 -13.70 -13.32
N ALA A 305 4.34 -14.91 -13.81
CA ALA A 305 5.56 -15.17 -14.58
C ALA A 305 5.56 -14.44 -15.93
N TRP A 306 4.44 -14.43 -16.65
CA TRP A 306 4.30 -13.79 -17.96
C TRP A 306 4.37 -12.26 -17.86
N SER A 307 3.76 -11.69 -16.82
CA SER A 307 3.79 -10.24 -16.56
C SER A 307 5.17 -9.69 -16.21
N ASN A 308 6.18 -10.54 -15.96
CA ASN A 308 7.58 -10.10 -15.87
C ASN A 308 8.07 -9.43 -17.17
N ARG A 309 7.53 -9.85 -18.32
CA ARG A 309 8.00 -9.42 -19.65
C ARG A 309 7.11 -8.37 -20.30
N THR A 310 5.79 -8.53 -20.17
CA THR A 310 4.79 -7.66 -20.79
C THR A 310 3.47 -7.76 -20.02
N TYR A 311 2.74 -6.66 -19.88
CA TYR A 311 1.41 -6.60 -19.26
C TYR A 311 0.27 -6.79 -20.27
N PHE A 312 0.40 -6.24 -21.48
CA PHE A 312 -0.67 -6.26 -22.47
C PHE A 312 -1.08 -7.68 -22.91
N ARG A 313 -0.09 -8.53 -23.23
CA ARG A 313 -0.34 -9.89 -23.74
C ARG A 313 -1.12 -10.78 -22.76
N PRO A 314 -0.75 -10.87 -21.48
CA PRO A 314 -1.55 -11.63 -20.52
C PRO A 314 -2.97 -11.08 -20.32
N LEU A 315 -3.18 -9.76 -20.35
CA LEU A 315 -4.54 -9.16 -20.28
C LEU A 315 -5.40 -9.51 -21.50
N LEU A 316 -4.79 -9.55 -22.69
CA LEU A 316 -5.45 -9.98 -23.92
C LEU A 316 -5.88 -11.45 -23.82
N PHE A 317 -4.95 -12.33 -23.44
CA PHE A 317 -5.23 -13.76 -23.29
C PHE A 317 -6.33 -14.02 -22.25
N SER A 318 -6.25 -13.34 -21.10
CA SER A 318 -7.28 -13.37 -20.05
C SER A 318 -8.67 -13.07 -20.62
N SER A 319 -8.81 -11.98 -21.37
CA SER A 319 -10.09 -11.53 -21.94
C SER A 319 -10.66 -12.54 -22.94
N VAL A 320 -9.82 -13.14 -23.80
CA VAL A 320 -10.25 -14.17 -24.76
C VAL A 320 -10.69 -15.45 -24.06
N VAL A 321 -9.95 -15.90 -23.05
CA VAL A 321 -10.30 -17.08 -22.26
C VAL A 321 -11.61 -16.87 -21.49
N LEU A 322 -11.86 -15.66 -20.97
CA LEU A 322 -13.11 -15.29 -20.31
C LEU A 322 -14.31 -15.26 -21.27
N LEU A 323 -14.11 -14.86 -22.53
CA LEU A 323 -15.15 -14.95 -23.57
C LEU A 323 -15.55 -16.41 -23.81
N VAL A 324 -14.55 -17.29 -23.97
CA VAL A 324 -14.79 -18.72 -24.19
C VAL A 324 -15.47 -19.35 -22.97
N GLY A 325 -14.98 -19.08 -21.76
CA GLY A 325 -15.54 -19.62 -20.52
C GLY A 325 -17.00 -19.23 -20.30
N ASN A 326 -17.34 -17.95 -20.49
CA ASN A 326 -18.72 -17.47 -20.35
C ASN A 326 -19.66 -18.00 -21.45
N THR A 327 -19.15 -18.20 -22.66
CA THR A 327 -19.92 -18.83 -23.74
C THR A 327 -20.24 -20.28 -23.39
N LEU A 328 -19.26 -21.04 -22.90
CA LEU A 328 -19.46 -22.42 -22.44
C LEU A 328 -20.43 -22.50 -21.26
N TYR A 329 -20.33 -21.56 -20.31
CA TYR A 329 -21.25 -21.45 -19.18
C TYR A 329 -22.70 -21.28 -19.63
N ALA A 330 -22.96 -20.39 -20.61
CA ALA A 330 -24.30 -20.16 -21.11
C ALA A 330 -24.83 -21.35 -21.95
N LEU A 331 -23.97 -21.99 -22.75
CA LEU A 331 -24.34 -23.14 -23.58
C LEU A 331 -24.60 -24.43 -22.78
N ALA A 332 -24.12 -24.51 -21.53
CA ALA A 332 -24.28 -25.71 -20.71
C ALA A 332 -25.76 -26.07 -20.45
N TYR A 333 -26.64 -25.07 -20.37
CA TYR A 333 -28.08 -25.25 -20.25
C TYR A 333 -28.68 -25.95 -21.47
N ASP A 334 -28.38 -25.46 -22.69
CA ASP A 334 -28.91 -26.02 -23.93
C ASP A 334 -28.32 -27.41 -24.25
N LEU A 335 -27.08 -27.66 -23.80
CA LEU A 335 -26.41 -28.97 -23.90
C LEU A 335 -26.78 -29.93 -22.77
N ASN A 336 -27.54 -29.47 -21.77
CA ASN A 336 -27.95 -30.21 -20.57
C ASN A 336 -26.78 -30.97 -19.92
N SER A 337 -25.64 -30.30 -19.71
CA SER A 337 -24.41 -30.95 -19.23
C SER A 337 -23.69 -30.13 -18.17
N ILE A 338 -23.66 -30.65 -16.94
CA ILE A 338 -22.89 -30.07 -15.82
C ILE A 338 -21.38 -30.06 -16.11
N SER A 339 -20.87 -31.01 -16.89
CA SER A 339 -19.46 -31.03 -17.27
C SER A 339 -19.10 -29.81 -18.12
N VAL A 340 -19.97 -29.40 -19.05
CA VAL A 340 -19.76 -28.19 -19.86
C VAL A 340 -19.81 -26.93 -18.99
N LEU A 341 -20.73 -26.90 -18.01
CA LEU A 341 -20.81 -25.83 -17.02
C LEU A 341 -19.48 -25.66 -16.27
N LEU A 342 -18.97 -26.76 -15.72
CA LEU A 342 -17.71 -26.78 -14.96
C LEU A 342 -16.50 -26.43 -15.83
N ILE A 343 -16.44 -26.92 -17.07
CA ILE A 343 -15.39 -26.53 -18.02
C ILE A 343 -15.47 -25.03 -18.28
N GLY A 344 -16.65 -24.47 -18.52
CA GLY A 344 -16.83 -23.02 -18.69
C GLY A 344 -16.30 -22.22 -17.49
N ARG A 345 -16.60 -22.68 -16.27
CA ARG A 345 -16.09 -22.06 -15.02
C ARG A 345 -14.59 -22.19 -14.85
N LEU A 346 -14.01 -23.35 -15.18
CA LEU A 346 -12.55 -23.53 -15.17
C LEU A 346 -11.88 -22.55 -16.15
N PHE A 347 -12.43 -22.38 -17.35
CA PHE A 347 -11.93 -21.37 -18.30
C PHE A 347 -12.06 -19.95 -17.71
N CYS A 348 -13.18 -19.60 -17.08
CA CYS A 348 -13.30 -18.31 -16.39
C CYS A 348 -12.20 -18.09 -15.32
N GLY A 349 -11.82 -19.12 -14.58
CA GLY A 349 -10.71 -19.06 -13.61
C GLY A 349 -9.33 -18.99 -14.26
N LEU A 350 -9.13 -19.71 -15.36
CA LEU A 350 -7.91 -19.63 -16.17
C LEU A 350 -7.71 -18.24 -16.79
N GLY A 351 -8.77 -17.46 -16.93
CA GLY A 351 -8.72 -16.08 -17.41
C GLY A 351 -8.42 -15.04 -16.32
N SER A 352 -8.06 -15.42 -15.09
CA SER A 352 -7.83 -14.46 -14.00
C SER A 352 -6.54 -13.65 -14.15
N ALA A 353 -6.66 -12.39 -14.55
CA ALA A 353 -5.52 -11.47 -14.64
C ALA A 353 -5.25 -10.69 -13.33
N ARG A 354 -5.84 -11.08 -12.19
CA ARG A 354 -5.74 -10.30 -10.93
C ARG A 354 -4.30 -10.15 -10.42
N ALA A 355 -3.48 -11.18 -10.57
CA ALA A 355 -2.05 -11.11 -10.23
C ALA A 355 -1.33 -10.06 -11.09
N VAL A 356 -1.67 -9.96 -12.38
CA VAL A 356 -1.15 -8.94 -13.31
C VAL A 356 -1.59 -7.54 -12.91
N ASN A 357 -2.88 -7.35 -12.61
CA ASN A 357 -3.41 -6.05 -12.22
C ASN A 357 -2.75 -5.50 -10.94
N ARG A 358 -2.55 -6.37 -9.94
CA ARG A 358 -1.87 -6.00 -8.69
C ARG A 358 -0.39 -5.69 -8.93
N ARG A 359 0.27 -6.47 -9.77
CA ARG A 359 1.66 -6.21 -10.16
C ARG A 359 1.80 -4.89 -10.91
N TYR A 360 0.92 -4.61 -11.86
CA TYR A 360 0.93 -3.36 -12.61
C TYR A 360 0.86 -2.14 -11.68
N ILE A 361 0.01 -2.20 -10.64
CA ILE A 361 -0.06 -1.16 -9.61
C ILE A 361 1.26 -1.03 -8.83
N SER A 362 1.84 -2.17 -8.44
CA SER A 362 3.15 -2.19 -7.75
C SER A 362 4.27 -1.59 -8.59
N ASP A 363 4.36 -1.97 -9.86
CA ASP A 363 5.53 -1.71 -10.70
C ASP A 363 5.42 -0.34 -11.39
N CYS A 364 4.24 0.06 -11.86
CA CYS A 364 4.06 1.24 -12.71
C CYS A 364 3.56 2.49 -11.98
N VAL A 365 2.87 2.34 -10.84
CA VAL A 365 2.31 3.50 -10.13
C VAL A 365 3.38 4.11 -9.20
N PRO A 366 3.60 5.43 -9.22
CA PRO A 366 4.52 6.09 -8.31
C PRO A 366 4.15 5.85 -6.84
N HIS A 367 5.15 5.72 -5.96
CA HIS A 367 4.94 5.39 -4.55
C HIS A 367 3.91 6.27 -3.82
N LYS A 368 3.84 7.57 -4.15
CA LYS A 368 2.86 8.51 -3.57
C LYS A 368 1.41 8.20 -3.93
N LEU A 369 1.19 7.54 -5.08
CA LEU A 369 -0.13 7.19 -5.60
C LEU A 369 -0.48 5.70 -5.43
N ARG A 370 0.50 4.83 -5.11
CA ARG A 370 0.29 3.38 -4.92
C ARG A 370 -0.78 3.04 -3.90
N MET A 371 -0.81 3.77 -2.78
CA MET A 371 -1.85 3.57 -1.76
C MET A 371 -3.25 3.87 -2.32
N LYS A 372 -3.42 4.98 -3.04
CA LYS A 372 -4.69 5.34 -3.68
C LYS A 372 -5.07 4.36 -4.79
N ALA A 373 -4.11 3.91 -5.59
CA ALA A 373 -4.35 2.93 -6.65
C ALA A 373 -4.71 1.53 -6.09
N SER A 374 -4.07 1.12 -4.99
CA SER A 374 -4.40 -0.13 -4.29
C SER A 374 -5.77 -0.06 -3.63
N ALA A 375 -6.10 1.07 -3.00
CA ALA A 375 -7.46 1.33 -2.49
C ALA A 375 -8.48 1.29 -3.63
N GLY A 376 -8.18 1.91 -4.78
CA GLY A 376 -9.02 1.83 -5.99
C GLY A 376 -9.22 0.40 -6.50
N PHE A 377 -8.20 -0.45 -6.44
CA PHE A 377 -8.32 -1.87 -6.78
C PHE A 377 -9.26 -2.63 -5.84
N VAL A 378 -9.16 -2.36 -4.53
CA VAL A 378 -10.05 -2.97 -3.52
C VAL A 378 -11.48 -2.47 -3.72
N SER A 379 -11.69 -1.16 -3.89
CA SER A 379 -13.00 -0.60 -4.15
C SER A 379 -13.62 -1.12 -5.46
N ALA A 380 -12.83 -1.22 -6.54
CA ALA A 380 -13.28 -1.81 -7.80
C ALA A 380 -13.65 -3.30 -7.63
N SER A 381 -12.89 -4.03 -6.82
CA SER A 381 -13.21 -5.43 -6.50
C SER A 381 -14.55 -5.53 -5.77
N ALA A 382 -14.73 -4.77 -4.68
CA ALA A 382 -15.94 -4.77 -3.88
C ALA A 382 -17.18 -4.31 -4.65
N LEU A 383 -17.05 -3.25 -5.45
CA LEU A 383 -18.09 -2.80 -6.38
C LEU A 383 -18.49 -3.91 -7.35
N GLY A 384 -17.53 -4.67 -7.87
CA GLY A 384 -17.83 -5.80 -8.75
C GLY A 384 -18.58 -6.92 -8.03
N MET A 385 -18.22 -7.22 -6.77
CA MET A 385 -18.93 -8.20 -5.93
C MET A 385 -20.38 -7.77 -5.65
N ALA A 386 -20.64 -6.46 -5.50
CA ALA A 386 -21.98 -5.91 -5.31
C ALA A 386 -22.79 -5.88 -6.63
N CYS A 387 -22.16 -5.43 -7.72
CA CYS A 387 -22.81 -5.29 -9.03
C CYS A 387 -23.19 -6.64 -9.65
N GLY A 388 -22.45 -7.72 -9.39
CA GLY A 388 -22.76 -9.06 -9.89
C GLY A 388 -24.19 -9.49 -9.54
N PRO A 389 -24.51 -9.72 -8.26
CA PRO A 389 -25.85 -10.09 -7.82
C PRO A 389 -26.92 -9.06 -8.24
N ALA A 390 -26.60 -7.76 -8.21
CA ALA A 390 -27.53 -6.72 -8.66
C ALA A 390 -27.95 -6.89 -10.14
N LEU A 391 -27.01 -7.25 -11.02
CA LEU A 391 -27.30 -7.52 -12.43
C LEU A 391 -28.06 -8.84 -12.61
N ALA A 392 -27.74 -9.86 -11.81
CA ALA A 392 -28.48 -11.14 -11.84
C ALA A 392 -29.97 -10.93 -11.55
N CYS A 393 -30.31 -10.04 -10.60
CA CYS A 393 -31.69 -9.68 -10.30
C CYS A 393 -32.45 -9.06 -11.49
N LEU A 394 -31.75 -8.40 -12.42
CA LEU A 394 -32.38 -7.78 -13.60
C LEU A 394 -32.65 -8.80 -14.72
N PHE A 395 -32.03 -9.98 -14.66
CA PHE A 395 -32.06 -10.99 -15.72
C PHE A 395 -33.18 -12.03 -15.58
N GLN A 396 -34.32 -11.63 -14.99
CA GLN A 396 -35.51 -12.48 -14.83
C GLN A 396 -36.40 -12.56 -16.08
N THR A 397 -35.79 -12.84 -17.23
CA THR A 397 -36.50 -12.99 -18.49
C THR A 397 -36.28 -14.37 -19.07
N ASN A 398 -37.31 -14.96 -19.68
CA ASN A 398 -37.22 -16.27 -20.34
C ASN A 398 -37.68 -16.14 -21.81
N PHE A 399 -36.75 -16.31 -22.75
CA PHE A 399 -37.05 -16.37 -24.18
C PHE A 399 -36.02 -17.23 -24.93
N LYS A 400 -36.35 -17.64 -26.15
CA LYS A 400 -35.45 -18.43 -27.01
C LYS A 400 -35.17 -17.69 -28.32
N ILE A 401 -33.90 -17.63 -28.71
CA ILE A 401 -33.46 -17.08 -29.99
C ILE A 401 -32.55 -18.11 -30.67
N PHE A 402 -32.87 -18.53 -31.90
CA PHE A 402 -32.06 -19.45 -32.72
C PHE A 402 -31.53 -20.69 -31.95
N ASN A 403 -32.43 -21.43 -31.26
CA ASN A 403 -32.12 -22.60 -30.41
C ASN A 403 -31.26 -22.33 -29.17
N LEU A 404 -30.92 -21.07 -28.87
CA LEU A 404 -30.27 -20.68 -27.62
C LEU A 404 -31.32 -20.20 -26.62
N THR A 405 -31.27 -20.75 -25.40
CA THR A 405 -32.16 -20.37 -24.31
C THR A 405 -31.56 -19.19 -23.54
N PHE A 406 -32.34 -18.13 -23.38
CA PHE A 406 -32.03 -16.97 -22.56
C PHE A 406 -32.97 -16.97 -21.36
N ASN A 407 -32.47 -17.45 -20.22
CA ASN A 407 -33.18 -17.52 -18.94
C ASN A 407 -32.32 -16.90 -17.83
N GLU A 408 -32.82 -16.95 -16.60
CA GLU A 408 -32.14 -16.47 -15.38
C GLU A 408 -30.73 -17.06 -15.20
N ASP A 409 -30.52 -18.31 -15.63
CA ASP A 409 -29.26 -19.04 -15.48
C ASP A 409 -28.23 -18.67 -16.58
N THR A 410 -28.68 -18.50 -17.83
CA THR A 410 -27.80 -18.30 -19.00
C THR A 410 -27.52 -16.84 -19.33
N LEU A 411 -28.44 -15.92 -19.02
CA LEU A 411 -28.29 -14.49 -19.27
C LEU A 411 -27.04 -13.87 -18.61
N PRO A 412 -26.68 -14.22 -17.36
CA PRO A 412 -25.40 -13.83 -16.77
C PRO A 412 -24.20 -14.13 -17.68
N GLY A 413 -24.15 -15.32 -18.27
CA GLY A 413 -23.07 -15.73 -19.17
C GLY A 413 -23.02 -14.88 -20.44
N TRP A 414 -24.16 -14.71 -21.12
CA TRP A 414 -24.23 -13.91 -22.34
C TRP A 414 -23.89 -12.43 -22.12
N PHE A 415 -24.37 -11.85 -21.03
CA PHE A 415 -24.04 -10.48 -20.65
C PHE A 415 -22.53 -10.31 -20.43
N MET A 416 -21.90 -11.27 -19.74
CA MET A 416 -20.47 -11.24 -19.50
C MET A 416 -19.67 -11.44 -20.79
N VAL A 417 -20.13 -12.24 -21.75
CA VAL A 417 -19.51 -12.33 -23.09
C VAL A 417 -19.46 -10.96 -23.76
N VAL A 418 -20.58 -10.24 -23.81
CA VAL A 418 -20.62 -8.90 -24.43
C VAL A 418 -19.70 -7.94 -23.69
N SER A 419 -19.72 -7.96 -22.35
CA SER A 419 -18.90 -7.07 -21.53
C SER A 419 -17.39 -7.30 -21.71
N TRP A 420 -16.95 -8.56 -21.77
CA TRP A 420 -15.55 -8.92 -22.03
C TRP A 420 -15.12 -8.59 -23.46
N LEU A 421 -16.03 -8.65 -24.43
CA LEU A 421 -15.75 -8.25 -25.81
C LEU A 421 -15.54 -6.73 -25.91
N LEU A 422 -16.40 -5.95 -25.26
CA LEU A 422 -16.24 -4.49 -25.18
C LEU A 422 -14.94 -4.11 -24.47
N TYR A 423 -14.63 -4.80 -23.36
CA TYR A 423 -13.37 -4.61 -22.65
C TYR A 423 -12.16 -4.94 -23.53
N LEU A 424 -12.19 -6.05 -24.27
CA LEU A 424 -11.12 -6.47 -25.18
C LEU A 424 -10.86 -5.43 -26.27
N LEU A 425 -11.92 -4.88 -26.87
CA LEU A 425 -11.82 -3.80 -27.85
C LEU A 425 -11.22 -2.53 -27.24
N TRP A 426 -11.65 -2.16 -26.03
CA TRP A 426 -11.14 -0.98 -25.35
C TRP A 426 -9.66 -1.14 -24.95
N LEU A 427 -9.28 -2.32 -24.44
CA LEU A 427 -7.91 -2.68 -24.12
C LEU A 427 -7.02 -2.55 -25.36
N TRP A 428 -7.45 -3.06 -26.51
CA TRP A 428 -6.70 -3.01 -27.76
C TRP A 428 -6.40 -1.59 -28.23
N ILE A 429 -7.35 -0.67 -28.06
CA ILE A 429 -7.22 0.72 -28.54
C ILE A 429 -6.43 1.59 -27.57
N SER A 430 -6.64 1.41 -26.26
CA SER A 430 -6.25 2.41 -25.24
C SER A 430 -5.08 1.96 -24.35
N PHE A 431 -4.71 0.68 -24.33
CA PHE A 431 -3.62 0.21 -23.48
C PHE A 431 -2.26 0.57 -24.08
N ARG A 432 -1.38 1.14 -23.26
CA ARG A 432 -0.01 1.49 -23.65
C ARG A 432 0.98 0.82 -22.71
N GLU A 433 1.88 0.03 -23.29
CA GLU A 433 2.88 -0.71 -22.53
C GLU A 433 3.86 0.26 -21.83
N PRO A 434 4.14 0.09 -20.53
CA PRO A 434 5.16 0.86 -19.84
C PRO A 434 6.58 0.47 -20.32
N PRO A 435 7.53 1.42 -20.41
CA PRO A 435 8.90 1.10 -20.81
C PRO A 435 9.61 0.25 -19.75
N HIS A 436 10.07 -0.95 -20.13
CA HIS A 436 10.86 -1.84 -19.26
C HIS A 436 12.34 -1.39 -19.23
N GLU A 437 12.87 -1.02 -18.06
CA GLU A 437 14.27 -0.59 -17.87
C GLU A 437 15.29 -1.74 -18.05
N THR A 438 14.86 -3.00 -18.02
CA THR A 438 15.76 -4.16 -17.91
C THR A 438 16.48 -4.53 -19.21
N GLN A 439 16.13 -3.95 -20.35
CA GLN A 439 16.72 -4.35 -21.64
C GLN A 439 17.85 -3.43 -22.12
N ASN A 440 17.98 -2.22 -21.56
CA ASN A 440 19.03 -1.29 -21.95
C ASN A 440 20.31 -1.45 -21.13
N SER A 441 20.26 -1.95 -19.90
CA SER A 441 21.45 -2.11 -19.05
C SER A 441 22.34 -3.27 -19.50
N LEU A 442 21.76 -4.42 -19.89
CA LEU A 442 22.52 -5.57 -20.41
C LEU A 442 23.15 -5.28 -21.78
N ALA A 443 22.45 -4.58 -22.68
CA ALA A 443 22.99 -4.15 -23.96
C ALA A 443 24.08 -3.08 -23.83
N SER A 444 23.99 -2.22 -22.81
CA SER A 444 25.03 -1.21 -22.51
C SER A 444 26.28 -1.84 -21.89
N GLN A 445 26.13 -2.92 -21.12
CA GLN A 445 27.25 -3.64 -20.50
C GLN A 445 28.02 -4.50 -21.51
N GLU A 446 27.34 -5.09 -22.51
CA GLU A 446 28.00 -5.76 -23.64
C GLU A 446 28.64 -4.76 -24.62
N ALA A 447 28.14 -3.53 -24.72
CA ALA A 447 28.72 -2.48 -25.56
C ALA A 447 30.03 -1.90 -24.98
N ILE A 448 30.19 -1.85 -23.66
CA ILE A 448 31.41 -1.32 -23.01
C ILE A 448 32.58 -2.31 -23.07
N VAL A 449 32.31 -3.61 -23.27
CA VAL A 449 33.37 -4.64 -23.40
C VAL A 449 33.89 -4.77 -24.85
N ASN A 450 33.22 -4.15 -25.83
CA ASN A 450 33.47 -4.36 -27.26
C ASN A 450 33.96 -3.09 -28.01
N GLU A 451 34.90 -2.33 -27.45
CA GLU A 451 35.73 -1.41 -28.27
C GLU A 451 37.08 -2.08 -28.61
N PRO A 452 37.40 -2.31 -29.91
CA PRO A 452 38.65 -2.92 -30.32
C PRO A 452 39.78 -1.89 -30.48
N GLY A 453 40.89 -2.10 -29.76
CA GLY A 453 42.21 -1.58 -30.12
C GLY A 453 42.74 -2.25 -31.40
N PRO A 454 43.70 -1.64 -32.12
CA PRO A 454 43.99 -2.01 -33.50
C PRO A 454 44.74 -3.36 -33.64
N LEU A 455 44.13 -4.26 -34.43
CA LEU A 455 44.69 -5.24 -35.38
C LEU A 455 45.92 -6.07 -34.95
N VAL A 456 45.72 -7.39 -34.72
CA VAL A 456 46.38 -8.46 -35.50
C VAL A 456 45.45 -9.69 -35.62
N THR A 457 45.24 -10.09 -36.87
CA THR A 457 44.50 -11.21 -37.47
C THR A 457 44.85 -12.61 -36.94
N TYR A 458 43.86 -13.49 -36.76
CA TYR A 458 43.75 -14.77 -37.51
C TYR A 458 42.33 -15.36 -37.39
N ALA A 459 41.92 -15.97 -38.48
CA ALA A 459 40.55 -16.30 -38.88
C ALA A 459 40.08 -17.70 -38.44
N VAL A 460 38.86 -18.02 -38.92
CA VAL A 460 38.14 -19.31 -38.99
C VAL A 460 37.16 -19.52 -37.81
N GLU A 461 35.90 -19.91 -37.92
CA GLU A 461 34.81 -19.98 -38.92
C GLU A 461 33.71 -20.83 -38.22
N ASN A 462 32.45 -20.39 -38.27
CA ASN A 462 31.17 -21.09 -38.09
C ASN A 462 31.06 -22.46 -37.36
N GLY A 463 30.05 -22.58 -36.48
CA GLY A 463 29.42 -23.87 -36.19
C GLY A 463 28.45 -23.91 -35.01
N PHE A 464 27.15 -24.02 -35.29
CA PHE A 464 26.11 -24.46 -34.36
C PHE A 464 26.44 -25.85 -33.76
N THR A 465 26.24 -26.06 -32.45
CA THR A 465 25.58 -27.21 -31.77
C THR A 465 25.98 -27.34 -30.28
N GLN A 466 25.00 -27.59 -29.41
CA GLN A 466 25.14 -28.11 -28.03
C GLN A 466 25.80 -29.52 -28.01
N PRO A 467 25.93 -30.23 -26.86
CA PRO A 467 26.48 -29.92 -25.53
C PRO A 467 27.51 -31.02 -25.09
N LEU A 468 27.90 -31.02 -23.80
CA LEU A 468 28.43 -32.15 -22.98
C LEU A 468 29.97 -32.39 -22.87
N LEU A 469 30.41 -32.25 -21.61
CA LEU A 469 31.13 -33.23 -20.76
C LEU A 469 32.65 -33.17 -20.55
N LEU A 470 32.97 -33.44 -19.26
CA LEU A 470 34.03 -34.28 -18.68
C LEU A 470 35.34 -33.65 -18.18
N ASN A 471 35.46 -33.69 -16.85
CA ASN A 471 36.54 -34.26 -16.03
C ASN A 471 37.97 -34.35 -16.61
N LEU A 472 38.91 -33.82 -15.83
CA LEU A 472 40.20 -34.45 -15.50
C LEU A 472 40.52 -34.06 -14.04
N GLU A 473 40.42 -34.99 -13.09
CA GLU A 473 41.50 -35.88 -12.59
C GLU A 473 42.54 -35.15 -11.71
N ALA A 474 43.04 -35.66 -10.58
CA ALA A 474 42.79 -36.85 -9.78
C ALA A 474 43.69 -36.83 -8.51
N LYS A 475 43.34 -37.68 -7.51
CA LYS A 475 44.18 -38.35 -6.48
C LYS A 475 44.72 -37.52 -5.29
N HIS A 476 44.73 -37.98 -4.02
CA HIS A 476 44.79 -39.31 -3.36
C HIS A 476 44.15 -39.20 -1.92
N VAL A 477 43.31 -40.12 -1.41
CA VAL A 477 43.58 -41.38 -0.61
C VAL A 477 44.16 -41.07 0.80
N GLU A 478 43.71 -41.55 1.99
CA GLU A 478 42.85 -42.65 2.47
C GLU A 478 42.56 -42.51 4.00
N ASN A 479 41.54 -43.24 4.50
CA ASN A 479 41.26 -43.73 5.88
C ASN A 479 40.96 -42.70 6.99
N GLY A 480 40.01 -42.87 7.92
CA GLY A 480 39.09 -43.94 8.29
C GLY A 480 38.46 -43.60 9.66
N GLU A 481 37.31 -44.21 9.94
CA GLU A 481 36.65 -44.38 11.25
C GLU A 481 35.79 -43.26 11.86
N GLU A 482 34.72 -43.76 12.47
CA GLU A 482 33.51 -43.13 13.00
C GLU A 482 33.79 -42.32 14.27
N GLU A 483 33.06 -41.22 14.49
CA GLU A 483 32.50 -40.86 15.81
C GLU A 483 31.50 -39.70 15.66
N GLU A 484 30.32 -39.90 16.25
CA GLU A 484 29.30 -38.89 16.48
C GLU A 484 29.84 -37.83 17.43
N GLU A 485 29.74 -36.54 17.08
CA GLU A 485 29.63 -35.47 18.09
C GLU A 485 29.06 -34.20 17.47
N GLU A 486 27.96 -33.73 18.06
CA GLU A 486 27.42 -32.39 17.90
C GLU A 486 28.49 -31.33 18.21
N LYS A 487 28.68 -30.35 17.32
CA LYS A 487 29.24 -29.04 17.67
C LYS A 487 28.80 -27.96 16.70
N GLU A 488 28.11 -26.96 17.27
CA GLU A 488 27.97 -25.61 16.75
C GLU A 488 29.35 -24.96 16.52
N CYS A 489 29.47 -24.24 15.40
CA CYS A 489 30.22 -22.99 15.14
C CYS A 489 30.30 -22.86 13.62
N ASP A 490 29.66 -21.87 13.00
CA ASP A 490 30.20 -20.51 12.82
C ASP A 490 31.56 -20.52 12.11
N ASP A 491 31.52 -20.49 10.78
CA ASP A 491 32.17 -19.45 9.96
C ASP A 491 32.19 -19.85 8.47
N GLY A 492 31.91 -18.88 7.62
CA GLY A 492 31.92 -19.02 6.17
C GLY A 492 31.32 -17.83 5.43
N GLU A 493 31.54 -16.62 5.96
CA GLU A 493 31.31 -15.36 5.26
C GLU A 493 32.26 -15.24 4.07
N GLU A 494 31.94 -15.84 2.92
CA GLU A 494 32.56 -15.44 1.64
C GLU A 494 31.72 -15.71 0.38
N ASP A 495 30.56 -16.39 0.47
CA ASP A 495 29.65 -16.62 -0.68
C ASP A 495 28.46 -15.64 -0.76
N SER A 496 28.33 -14.71 0.19
CA SER A 496 27.13 -13.87 0.33
C SER A 496 27.03 -12.70 -0.68
N ALA A 497 28.11 -12.31 -1.35
CA ALA A 497 28.10 -11.12 -2.20
C ALA A 497 27.38 -11.31 -3.56
N VAL A 498 27.31 -12.54 -4.08
CA VAL A 498 26.74 -12.82 -5.42
C VAL A 498 25.26 -13.22 -5.36
N GLU A 499 24.74 -13.66 -4.22
CA GLU A 499 23.32 -14.06 -4.07
C GLU A 499 22.34 -12.91 -3.80
N ILE A 500 22.83 -11.69 -3.53
CA ILE A 500 21.97 -10.56 -3.11
C ILE A 500 21.07 -10.05 -4.25
N HIS A 501 21.40 -10.33 -5.53
CA HIS A 501 20.75 -9.70 -6.70
C HIS A 501 19.84 -10.61 -7.55
N LYS A 502 19.67 -11.90 -7.21
CA LYS A 502 18.83 -12.80 -8.03
C LYS A 502 17.34 -12.73 -7.66
N PRO A 503 16.42 -12.69 -8.65
CA PRO A 503 14.98 -12.75 -8.41
C PRO A 503 14.58 -14.11 -7.81
N VAL A 504 13.60 -14.11 -6.90
CA VAL A 504 13.12 -15.34 -6.26
C VAL A 504 12.33 -16.18 -7.27
N THR A 505 12.87 -17.35 -7.62
CA THR A 505 12.30 -18.28 -8.60
C THR A 505 11.56 -19.47 -7.99
N SER A 506 11.59 -19.65 -6.66
CA SER A 506 11.00 -20.81 -5.96
C SER A 506 10.19 -20.42 -4.72
N ILE A 507 9.09 -21.13 -4.48
CA ILE A 507 8.17 -20.96 -3.34
C ILE A 507 8.89 -21.14 -2.00
N THR A 508 9.77 -22.15 -1.89
CA THR A 508 10.48 -22.45 -0.65
C THR A 508 11.41 -21.31 -0.24
N LEU A 509 12.08 -20.70 -1.22
CA LEU A 509 12.96 -19.56 -0.99
C LEU A 509 12.15 -18.29 -0.67
N ALA A 510 11.00 -18.10 -1.34
CA ALA A 510 10.05 -17.04 -1.02
C ALA A 510 9.55 -17.15 0.44
N TYR A 511 9.13 -18.34 0.87
CA TYR A 511 8.61 -18.58 2.23
C TYR A 511 9.67 -18.40 3.33
N ARG A 512 10.94 -18.75 3.05
CA ARG A 512 12.07 -18.51 3.96
C ARG A 512 12.38 -17.01 4.12
N LEU A 513 12.16 -16.22 3.06
CA LEU A 513 12.36 -14.76 3.08
C LEU A 513 11.21 -13.99 3.77
N LEU A 514 10.06 -14.61 3.99
CA LEU A 514 8.93 -13.97 4.68
C LEU A 514 9.20 -13.89 6.18
N THR A 515 9.11 -12.68 6.73
CA THR A 515 9.14 -12.48 8.18
C THR A 515 7.93 -13.17 8.84
N PRO A 516 8.03 -13.56 10.12
CA PRO A 516 6.89 -14.15 10.85
C PRO A 516 5.63 -13.28 10.80
N SER A 517 5.79 -11.95 10.86
CA SER A 517 4.68 -10.99 10.75
C SER A 517 3.94 -11.09 9.40
N VAL A 518 4.67 -11.18 8.28
CA VAL A 518 4.04 -11.31 6.95
C VAL A 518 3.35 -12.66 6.78
N LYS A 519 3.89 -13.73 7.37
CA LYS A 519 3.22 -15.04 7.37
C LYS A 519 1.88 -14.99 8.09
N VAL A 520 1.83 -14.33 9.25
CA VAL A 520 0.56 -14.13 9.97
C VAL A 520 -0.40 -13.30 9.14
N GLN A 521 0.04 -12.19 8.54
CA GLN A 521 -0.83 -11.37 7.68
C GLN A 521 -1.41 -12.14 6.48
N LEU A 522 -0.62 -13.01 5.84
CA LEU A 522 -1.13 -13.89 4.78
C LEU A 522 -2.17 -14.87 5.32
N PHE A 523 -1.98 -15.36 6.56
CA PHE A 523 -2.96 -16.21 7.23
C PHE A 523 -4.25 -15.45 7.61
N VAL A 524 -4.14 -14.20 8.09
CA VAL A 524 -5.30 -13.32 8.30
C VAL A 524 -6.05 -13.09 6.97
N TYR A 525 -5.33 -12.91 5.87
CA TYR A 525 -5.92 -12.76 4.54
C TYR A 525 -6.64 -14.03 4.08
N PHE A 526 -6.06 -15.19 4.37
CA PHE A 526 -6.69 -16.48 4.12
C PHE A 526 -7.99 -16.60 4.93
N MET A 527 -7.94 -16.32 6.24
CA MET A 527 -9.09 -16.40 7.15
C MET A 527 -10.25 -15.51 6.70
N LEU A 528 -9.98 -14.24 6.39
CA LEU A 528 -11.03 -13.31 5.98
C LEU A 528 -11.67 -13.73 4.65
N LYS A 529 -10.88 -14.23 3.69
CA LYS A 529 -11.40 -14.68 2.39
C LYS A 529 -12.19 -15.97 2.51
N TYR A 530 -11.77 -16.87 3.40
CA TYR A 530 -12.52 -18.06 3.72
C TYR A 530 -13.90 -17.71 4.29
N ALA A 531 -13.95 -16.85 5.32
CA ALA A 531 -15.20 -16.46 5.98
C ALA A 531 -16.16 -15.72 5.03
N MET A 532 -15.63 -14.80 4.21
CA MET A 532 -16.41 -14.12 3.17
C MET A 532 -16.98 -15.08 2.13
N GLU A 533 -16.17 -16.04 1.65
CA GLU A 533 -16.62 -16.94 0.60
C GLU A 533 -17.71 -17.89 1.11
N ILE A 534 -17.58 -18.44 2.34
CA ILE A 534 -18.67 -19.20 2.98
C ILE A 534 -19.96 -18.36 3.01
N LEU A 535 -19.88 -17.12 3.51
CA LEU A 535 -21.05 -16.26 3.63
C LEU A 535 -21.72 -15.98 2.27
N LEU A 536 -20.93 -15.73 1.22
CA LEU A 536 -21.46 -15.36 -0.09
C LEU A 536 -21.95 -16.59 -0.87
N ALA A 537 -21.16 -17.65 -0.96
CA ALA A 537 -21.45 -18.83 -1.78
C ALA A 537 -22.56 -19.71 -1.17
N GLU A 538 -22.66 -19.78 0.15
CA GLU A 538 -23.73 -20.55 0.84
C GLU A 538 -25.06 -19.79 0.90
N SER A 539 -25.05 -18.48 0.63
CA SER A 539 -26.20 -17.61 0.87
C SER A 539 -27.47 -18.04 0.13
N SER A 540 -27.37 -18.52 -1.11
CA SER A 540 -28.53 -18.96 -1.88
C SER A 540 -29.18 -20.20 -1.26
N VAL A 541 -28.37 -21.22 -0.96
CA VAL A 541 -28.83 -22.49 -0.38
C VAL A 541 -29.43 -22.29 1.03
N VAL A 542 -28.77 -21.52 1.90
CA VAL A 542 -29.23 -21.30 3.29
C VAL A 542 -30.53 -20.51 3.31
N THR A 543 -30.63 -19.45 2.51
CA THR A 543 -31.81 -18.57 2.55
C THR A 543 -33.02 -19.20 1.87
N GLU A 544 -32.83 -20.03 0.86
CA GLU A 544 -33.89 -20.85 0.29
C GLU A 544 -34.39 -21.89 1.30
N TYR A 545 -33.48 -22.62 1.97
CA TYR A 545 -33.86 -23.66 2.93
C TYR A 545 -34.54 -23.12 4.20
N TYR A 546 -33.96 -22.10 4.85
CA TYR A 546 -34.47 -21.59 6.13
C TYR A 546 -35.57 -20.53 5.98
N PHE A 547 -35.57 -19.76 4.90
CA PHE A 547 -36.46 -18.60 4.74
C PHE A 547 -37.31 -18.62 3.48
N ILE A 548 -37.13 -19.61 2.60
CA ILE A 548 -37.86 -19.75 1.33
C ILE A 548 -37.71 -18.47 0.47
N TRP A 549 -36.49 -17.94 0.44
CA TRP A 549 -36.17 -16.79 -0.39
C TRP A 549 -36.14 -17.17 -1.87
N SER A 550 -36.68 -16.30 -2.72
CA SER A 550 -36.49 -16.39 -4.16
C SER A 550 -35.09 -15.92 -4.55
N THR A 551 -34.61 -16.36 -5.71
CA THR A 551 -33.37 -15.91 -6.37
C THR A 551 -33.24 -14.39 -6.40
N SER A 552 -34.34 -13.66 -6.67
CA SER A 552 -34.36 -12.18 -6.64
C SER A 552 -34.10 -11.61 -5.25
N SER A 553 -34.65 -12.23 -4.20
CA SER A 553 -34.47 -11.80 -2.81
C SER A 553 -33.02 -12.00 -2.37
N VAL A 554 -32.41 -13.14 -2.73
CA VAL A 554 -30.99 -13.43 -2.50
C VAL A 554 -30.10 -12.42 -3.23
N ALA A 555 -30.41 -12.14 -4.50
CA ALA A 555 -29.68 -11.19 -5.32
C ALA A 555 -29.70 -9.77 -4.75
N VAL A 556 -30.88 -9.30 -4.28
CA VAL A 556 -31.04 -8.00 -3.61
C VAL A 556 -30.27 -7.97 -2.29
N PHE A 557 -30.35 -9.02 -1.48
CA PHE A 557 -29.59 -9.12 -0.23
C PHE A 557 -28.08 -8.99 -0.46
N LEU A 558 -27.52 -9.76 -1.40
CA LEU A 558 -26.09 -9.71 -1.72
C LEU A 558 -25.67 -8.36 -2.34
N ALA A 559 -26.51 -7.76 -3.18
CA ALA A 559 -26.27 -6.42 -3.73
C ALA A 559 -26.23 -5.35 -2.62
N CYS A 560 -27.19 -5.37 -1.70
CA CYS A 560 -27.20 -4.48 -0.54
C CYS A 560 -25.97 -4.70 0.35
N LEU A 561 -25.62 -5.96 0.63
CA LEU A 561 -24.44 -6.32 1.42
C LEU A 561 -23.17 -5.76 0.77
N GLY A 562 -22.96 -5.95 -0.53
CA GLY A 562 -21.82 -5.41 -1.26
C GLY A 562 -21.79 -3.88 -1.35
N LEU A 563 -22.94 -3.21 -1.41
CA LEU A 563 -23.00 -1.74 -1.44
C LEU A 563 -22.51 -1.11 -0.12
N THR A 564 -22.61 -1.83 1.01
CA THR A 564 -22.14 -1.34 2.32
C THR A 564 -20.64 -1.06 2.37
N VAL A 565 -19.86 -1.64 1.46
CA VAL A 565 -18.40 -1.46 1.41
C VAL A 565 -17.98 -0.02 1.13
N LEU A 566 -18.76 0.71 0.31
CA LEU A 566 -18.45 2.10 -0.04
C LEU A 566 -18.46 3.05 1.16
N PRO A 567 -19.57 3.18 1.93
CA PRO A 567 -19.60 4.06 3.09
C PRO A 567 -18.62 3.60 4.18
N VAL A 568 -18.44 2.29 4.37
CA VAL A 568 -17.51 1.74 5.37
C VAL A 568 -16.07 2.15 5.05
N ASN A 569 -15.62 2.02 3.80
CA ASN A 569 -14.26 2.41 3.41
C ASN A 569 -14.02 3.91 3.60
N ILE A 570 -15.03 4.76 3.37
CA ILE A 570 -14.92 6.20 3.62
C ILE A 570 -14.75 6.47 5.12
N VAL A 571 -15.56 5.82 5.96
CA VAL A 571 -15.49 5.99 7.42
C VAL A 571 -14.14 5.52 7.96
N VAL A 572 -13.66 4.36 7.52
CA VAL A 572 -12.39 3.80 7.97
C VAL A 572 -11.23 4.68 7.54
N GLY A 573 -11.21 5.12 6.28
CA GLY A 573 -10.14 5.94 5.71
C GLY A 573 -10.06 7.35 6.32
N ASN A 574 -11.20 7.98 6.61
CA ASN A 574 -11.22 9.36 7.10
C ASN A 574 -11.22 9.49 8.63
N TYR A 575 -11.90 8.58 9.35
CA TYR A 575 -12.06 8.69 10.80
C TYR A 575 -11.18 7.70 11.54
N ILE A 576 -11.29 6.40 11.25
CA ILE A 576 -10.64 5.35 12.04
C ILE A 576 -9.12 5.39 11.86
N SER A 577 -8.63 5.53 10.62
CA SER A 577 -7.20 5.57 10.32
C SER A 577 -6.47 6.78 10.92
N ASN A 578 -7.20 7.85 11.30
CA ASN A 578 -6.62 9.03 11.93
C ASN A 578 -6.60 8.92 13.47
N LEU A 579 -7.45 8.06 14.05
CA LEU A 579 -7.62 7.92 15.49
C LEU A 579 -6.86 6.71 16.06
N PHE A 580 -6.73 5.64 15.29
CA PHE A 580 -6.18 4.37 15.75
C PHE A 580 -5.00 3.91 14.88
N GLU A 581 -4.07 3.18 15.49
CA GLU A 581 -2.98 2.54 14.75
C GLU A 581 -3.49 1.36 13.92
N GLU A 582 -2.95 1.14 12.72
CA GLU A 582 -3.37 0.06 11.81
C GLU A 582 -3.44 -1.33 12.48
N ARG A 583 -2.50 -1.66 13.37
CA ARG A 583 -2.49 -2.93 14.13
C ARG A 583 -3.66 -3.09 15.10
N GLN A 584 -4.16 -2.00 15.67
CA GLN A 584 -5.33 -2.02 16.56
C GLN A 584 -6.60 -2.26 15.75
N VAL A 585 -6.71 -1.59 14.60
CA VAL A 585 -7.84 -1.76 13.68
C VAL A 585 -7.85 -3.19 13.12
N LEU A 586 -6.68 -3.77 12.82
CA LEU A 586 -6.53 -5.16 12.40
C LEU A 586 -7.13 -6.11 13.46
N LEU A 587 -6.65 -6.07 14.70
CA LEU A 587 -7.12 -6.97 15.76
C LEU A 587 -8.62 -6.75 16.07
N ALA A 588 -9.07 -5.49 16.11
CA ALA A 588 -10.48 -5.18 16.36
C ALA A 588 -11.40 -5.74 15.26
N SER A 589 -10.99 -5.64 13.99
CA SER A 589 -11.77 -6.18 12.88
C SER A 589 -11.77 -7.72 12.85
N GLU A 590 -10.67 -8.39 13.22
CA GLU A 590 -10.67 -9.85 13.41
C GLU A 590 -11.66 -10.31 14.50
N ILE A 591 -11.69 -9.61 15.64
CA ILE A 591 -12.63 -9.91 16.73
C ILE A 591 -14.07 -9.69 16.25
N MET A 592 -14.34 -8.63 15.50
CA MET A 592 -15.67 -8.37 14.95
C MET A 592 -16.11 -9.42 13.91
N VAL A 593 -15.18 -9.93 13.08
CA VAL A 593 -15.45 -11.08 12.19
C VAL A 593 -15.82 -12.31 13.01
N CYS A 594 -15.08 -12.61 14.08
CA CYS A 594 -15.37 -13.72 14.98
C CYS A 594 -16.76 -13.60 15.63
N ILE A 595 -17.12 -12.40 16.10
CA ILE A 595 -18.45 -12.12 16.65
C ILE A 595 -19.54 -12.33 15.58
N GLY A 596 -19.31 -11.86 14.35
CA GLY A 596 -20.22 -12.07 13.23
C GLY A 596 -20.48 -13.55 12.95
N ILE A 597 -19.42 -14.36 12.90
CA ILE A 597 -19.49 -15.82 12.73
C ILE A 597 -20.27 -16.46 13.89
N LEU A 598 -19.97 -16.09 15.14
CA LEU A 598 -20.66 -16.61 16.33
C LEU A 598 -22.16 -16.32 16.32
N LEU A 599 -22.57 -15.12 15.91
CA LEU A 599 -23.98 -14.72 15.81
C LEU A 599 -24.72 -15.49 14.70
N SER A 600 -24.00 -16.03 13.73
CA SER A 600 -24.58 -16.74 12.58
C SER A 600 -25.02 -18.18 12.90
N PHE A 601 -24.47 -18.80 13.96
CA PHE A 601 -24.81 -20.17 14.34
C PHE A 601 -26.29 -20.37 14.69
N HIS A 602 -26.82 -21.50 14.26
CA HIS A 602 -28.15 -21.97 14.65
C HIS A 602 -28.05 -22.83 15.92
N VAL A 603 -28.28 -22.24 17.11
CA VAL A 603 -28.06 -22.93 18.40
C VAL A 603 -29.35 -23.25 19.16
N ILE A 604 -30.23 -22.28 19.47
CA ILE A 604 -31.36 -22.49 20.43
C ILE A 604 -32.69 -21.81 20.01
N ILE A 605 -32.65 -20.75 19.19
CA ILE A 605 -33.85 -19.96 18.78
C ILE A 605 -34.22 -20.36 17.33
N PRO A 606 -35.51 -20.33 16.92
CA PRO A 606 -35.85 -20.43 15.50
C PRO A 606 -35.01 -19.46 14.69
N TYR A 607 -34.31 -19.98 13.69
CA TYR A 607 -33.41 -19.17 12.88
C TYR A 607 -34.21 -18.06 12.22
N SER A 608 -33.81 -16.81 12.44
CA SER A 608 -34.59 -15.65 12.03
C SER A 608 -33.85 -14.85 10.97
N VAL A 609 -34.61 -14.25 10.05
CA VAL A 609 -34.04 -13.36 9.02
C VAL A 609 -33.18 -12.24 9.63
N PRO A 610 -33.58 -11.54 10.71
CA PRO A 610 -32.73 -10.52 11.34
C PRO A 610 -31.41 -11.07 11.90
N GLN A 611 -31.41 -12.30 12.42
CA GLN A 611 -30.19 -12.95 12.90
C GLN A 611 -29.22 -13.21 11.73
N TYR A 612 -29.72 -13.80 10.64
CA TYR A 612 -28.91 -14.09 9.46
C TYR A 612 -28.38 -12.81 8.81
N VAL A 613 -29.27 -11.84 8.51
CA VAL A 613 -28.88 -10.58 7.86
C VAL A 613 -27.95 -9.76 8.76
N GLY A 614 -28.21 -9.70 10.07
CA GLY A 614 -27.37 -8.97 11.02
C GLY A 614 -25.97 -9.59 11.17
N SER A 615 -25.89 -10.92 11.33
CA SER A 615 -24.62 -11.63 11.42
C SER A 615 -23.81 -11.56 10.11
N ALA A 616 -24.49 -11.67 8.96
CA ALA A 616 -23.89 -11.51 7.64
C ALA A 616 -23.30 -10.10 7.46
N LEU A 617 -24.04 -9.06 7.82
CA LEU A 617 -23.59 -7.67 7.72
C LEU A 617 -22.37 -7.41 8.61
N VAL A 618 -22.39 -7.87 9.86
CA VAL A 618 -21.25 -7.73 10.77
C VAL A 618 -20.02 -8.46 10.24
N THR A 619 -20.19 -9.71 9.78
CA THR A 619 -19.09 -10.53 9.24
C THR A 619 -18.48 -9.89 8.00
N PHE A 620 -19.31 -9.52 7.02
CA PHE A 620 -18.88 -8.98 5.74
C PHE A 620 -18.20 -7.62 5.88
N VAL A 621 -18.84 -6.68 6.59
CA VAL A 621 -18.29 -5.34 6.82
C VAL A 621 -16.96 -5.41 7.55
N SER A 622 -16.87 -6.23 8.61
CA SER A 622 -15.63 -6.37 9.38
C SER A 622 -14.52 -7.01 8.57
N ALA A 623 -14.84 -8.00 7.73
CA ALA A 623 -13.87 -8.65 6.85
C ALA A 623 -13.36 -7.72 5.73
N GLU A 624 -14.20 -6.81 5.20
CA GLU A 624 -13.78 -5.79 4.22
C GLU A 624 -12.82 -4.76 4.85
N VAL A 625 -13.13 -4.30 6.07
CA VAL A 625 -12.22 -3.43 6.83
C VAL A 625 -10.90 -4.13 7.09
N LEU A 626 -10.96 -5.39 7.51
CA LEU A 626 -9.80 -6.23 7.76
C LEU A 626 -8.94 -6.41 6.51
N GLU A 627 -9.56 -6.64 5.33
CA GLU A 627 -8.85 -6.72 4.05
C GLU A 627 -8.08 -5.43 3.74
N GLY A 628 -8.72 -4.27 3.90
CA GLY A 628 -8.08 -2.98 3.63
C GLY A 628 -6.86 -2.73 4.52
N VAL A 629 -6.99 -2.98 5.83
CA VAL A 629 -5.91 -2.79 6.80
C VAL A 629 -4.80 -3.83 6.62
N ASN A 630 -5.15 -5.09 6.41
CA ASN A 630 -4.18 -6.17 6.21
C ASN A 630 -3.35 -5.95 4.93
N LEU A 631 -3.97 -5.48 3.85
CA LEU A 631 -3.25 -5.16 2.62
C LEU A 631 -2.30 -3.97 2.80
N SER A 632 -2.70 -2.94 3.56
CA SER A 632 -1.81 -1.82 3.91
C SER A 632 -0.57 -2.33 4.64
N LEU A 633 -0.75 -3.16 5.67
CA LEU A 633 0.35 -3.71 6.46
C LEU A 633 1.24 -4.68 5.65
N LEU A 634 0.65 -5.54 4.81
CA LEU A 634 1.39 -6.43 3.89
C LEU A 634 2.29 -5.65 2.94
N SER A 635 1.78 -4.54 2.40
CA SER A 635 2.55 -3.70 1.48
C SER A 635 3.77 -3.04 2.14
N ARG A 636 3.73 -2.85 3.46
CA ARG A 636 4.82 -2.28 4.27
C ARG A 636 5.80 -3.34 4.76
N GLY A 637 5.32 -4.55 5.05
CA GLY A 637 6.14 -5.66 5.55
C GLY A 637 6.90 -6.45 4.49
N MET A 638 6.55 -6.32 3.21
CA MET A 638 7.19 -7.06 2.13
C MET A 638 8.53 -6.46 1.67
N SER A 639 9.56 -7.31 1.63
CA SER A 639 10.90 -6.96 1.16
C SER A 639 10.92 -6.59 -0.34
N SER A 640 11.77 -5.62 -0.72
CA SER A 640 12.00 -5.21 -2.11
C SER A 640 12.57 -6.33 -3.00
N ARG A 641 13.16 -7.38 -2.41
CA ARG A 641 13.58 -8.59 -3.15
C ARG A 641 12.39 -9.40 -3.65
N LEU A 642 11.29 -9.40 -2.90
CA LEU A 642 10.06 -10.09 -3.26
C LEU A 642 9.34 -9.36 -4.41
N SER A 643 9.38 -8.02 -4.45
CA SER A 643 8.71 -7.25 -5.51
C SER A 643 9.30 -7.43 -6.91
N ARG A 644 10.56 -7.89 -7.04
CA ARG A 644 11.25 -8.05 -8.34
C ARG A 644 11.11 -9.45 -8.97
N GLY A 645 10.51 -10.43 -8.27
CA GLY A 645 10.40 -11.83 -8.72
C GLY A 645 8.98 -12.25 -9.14
N THR A 646 8.85 -13.50 -9.61
CA THR A 646 7.55 -14.13 -9.90
C THR A 646 6.69 -14.27 -8.64
N TYR A 647 7.31 -14.58 -7.51
CA TYR A 647 6.66 -14.70 -6.19
C TYR A 647 6.57 -13.37 -5.45
N ASN A 648 6.09 -12.34 -6.15
CA ASN A 648 5.89 -11.03 -5.54
C ASN A 648 4.71 -11.01 -4.55
N GLY A 649 4.62 -9.90 -3.83
CA GLY A 649 3.57 -9.71 -2.84
C GLY A 649 2.15 -9.75 -3.37
N GLY A 650 1.96 -9.29 -4.61
CA GLY A 650 0.70 -9.37 -5.32
C GLY A 650 0.28 -10.82 -5.57
N LEU A 651 1.22 -11.69 -6.01
CA LEU A 651 0.98 -13.11 -6.20
C LEU A 651 0.65 -13.78 -4.86
N LEU A 652 1.48 -13.60 -3.82
CA LEU A 652 1.29 -14.26 -2.53
C LEU A 652 -0.06 -13.92 -1.88
N SER A 653 -0.47 -12.65 -1.91
CA SER A 653 -1.80 -12.26 -1.42
C SER A 653 -2.93 -12.83 -2.29
N THR A 654 -2.75 -12.85 -3.63
CA THR A 654 -3.74 -13.44 -4.54
C THR A 654 -3.90 -14.93 -4.28
N GLU A 655 -2.79 -15.68 -4.18
CA GLU A 655 -2.79 -17.11 -3.88
C GLU A 655 -3.43 -17.43 -2.54
N ALA A 656 -3.06 -16.72 -1.48
CA ALA A 656 -3.65 -16.93 -0.15
C ALA A 656 -5.18 -16.75 -0.18
N GLY A 657 -5.66 -15.69 -0.86
CA GLY A 657 -7.09 -15.45 -0.99
C GLY A 657 -7.81 -16.45 -1.88
N THR A 658 -7.21 -16.85 -3.01
CA THR A 658 -7.82 -17.83 -3.92
C THR A 658 -7.85 -19.22 -3.29
N LEU A 659 -6.79 -19.63 -2.60
CA LEU A 659 -6.75 -20.90 -1.88
C LEU A 659 -7.82 -20.96 -0.79
N ALA A 660 -8.04 -19.85 -0.08
CA ALA A 660 -9.09 -19.75 0.92
C ALA A 660 -10.49 -20.00 0.32
N ARG A 661 -10.76 -19.45 -0.88
CA ARG A 661 -12.02 -19.68 -1.59
C ARG A 661 -12.19 -21.14 -2.00
N VAL A 662 -11.15 -21.74 -2.60
CA VAL A 662 -11.17 -23.17 -2.98
C VAL A 662 -11.53 -24.05 -1.79
N ILE A 663 -10.91 -23.80 -0.63
CA ILE A 663 -11.17 -24.59 0.57
C ILE A 663 -12.58 -24.29 1.11
N ALA A 664 -13.03 -23.04 1.10
CA ALA A 664 -14.38 -22.66 1.53
C ALA A 664 -15.47 -23.34 0.66
N ASP A 665 -15.36 -23.23 -0.65
CA ASP A 665 -16.27 -23.86 -1.61
C ASP A 665 -16.28 -25.39 -1.48
N GLY A 666 -15.10 -25.99 -1.27
CA GLY A 666 -14.96 -27.41 -0.96
C GLY A 666 -15.66 -27.79 0.35
N THR A 667 -15.55 -26.96 1.39
CA THR A 667 -16.26 -27.14 2.67
C THR A 667 -17.77 -27.09 2.47
N ILE A 668 -18.32 -26.18 1.66
CA ILE A 668 -19.76 -26.09 1.39
C ILE A 668 -20.26 -27.40 0.77
N THR A 669 -19.59 -27.87 -0.29
CA THR A 669 -19.99 -29.12 -0.96
C THR A 669 -19.84 -30.33 -0.02
N LEU A 670 -18.76 -30.40 0.76
CA LEU A 670 -18.54 -31.50 1.70
C LEU A 670 -19.60 -31.51 2.83
N SER A 671 -19.89 -30.35 3.40
CA SER A 671 -20.94 -30.18 4.42
C SER A 671 -22.34 -30.48 3.86
N GLY A 672 -22.56 -30.26 2.56
CA GLY A 672 -23.79 -30.65 1.88
C GLY A 672 -24.12 -32.15 1.95
N TYR A 673 -23.12 -33.03 2.08
CA TYR A 673 -23.35 -34.46 2.27
C TYR A 673 -23.93 -34.82 3.65
N LEU A 674 -23.78 -33.93 4.64
CA LEU A 674 -24.36 -34.10 5.99
C LEU A 674 -25.85 -33.69 6.04
N GLY A 675 -26.39 -33.17 4.93
CA GLY A 675 -27.77 -32.69 4.79
C GLY A 675 -27.90 -31.18 4.95
N GLU A 676 -28.88 -30.59 4.26
CA GLU A 676 -29.12 -29.13 4.21
C GLU A 676 -29.40 -28.51 5.59
N SER A 677 -29.98 -29.28 6.51
CA SER A 677 -30.27 -28.84 7.89
C SER A 677 -29.03 -28.62 8.75
N TRP A 678 -27.92 -29.27 8.43
CA TRP A 678 -26.64 -29.13 9.14
C TRP A 678 -25.64 -28.23 8.41
N LEU A 679 -25.93 -27.87 7.15
CA LEU A 679 -25.02 -27.14 6.26
C LEU A 679 -24.43 -25.91 6.95
N LEU A 680 -25.31 -25.01 7.44
CA LEU A 680 -24.92 -23.76 8.10
C LEU A 680 -23.96 -23.96 9.27
N ASN A 681 -24.30 -24.85 10.22
CA ASN A 681 -23.45 -25.05 11.39
C ASN A 681 -22.14 -25.79 11.03
N ALA A 682 -22.19 -26.68 10.03
CA ALA A 682 -21.03 -27.44 9.57
C ALA A 682 -20.01 -26.56 8.81
N THR A 683 -20.46 -25.57 8.04
CA THR A 683 -19.58 -24.61 7.34
C THR A 683 -19.03 -23.53 8.28
N LEU A 684 -19.82 -23.08 9.25
CA LEU A 684 -19.41 -22.07 10.24
C LEU A 684 -18.36 -22.57 11.24
N LEU A 685 -18.36 -23.86 11.59
CA LEU A 685 -17.42 -24.42 12.57
C LEU A 685 -15.95 -24.28 12.13
N PRO A 686 -15.53 -24.71 10.93
CA PRO A 686 -14.19 -24.43 10.43
C PRO A 686 -13.87 -22.93 10.35
N SER A 687 -14.84 -22.11 9.94
CA SER A 687 -14.67 -20.65 9.86
C SER A 687 -14.31 -20.05 11.23
N LEU A 688 -15.03 -20.47 12.28
CA LEU A 688 -14.77 -20.06 13.66
C LEU A 688 -13.39 -20.49 14.14
N LEU A 689 -12.99 -21.74 13.90
CA LEU A 689 -11.68 -22.25 14.32
C LEU A 689 -10.52 -21.52 13.64
N ILE A 690 -10.62 -21.28 12.32
CA ILE A 690 -9.63 -20.52 11.56
C ILE A 690 -9.55 -19.07 12.08
N CYS A 691 -10.70 -18.46 12.38
CA CYS A 691 -10.78 -17.11 12.94
C CYS A 691 -10.11 -17.01 14.32
N ILE A 692 -10.40 -17.94 15.23
CA ILE A 692 -9.77 -17.99 16.57
C ILE A 692 -8.26 -18.16 16.44
N PHE A 693 -7.79 -19.07 15.58
CA PHE A 693 -6.36 -19.26 15.37
C PHE A 693 -5.68 -18.02 14.78
N SER A 694 -6.37 -17.29 13.89
CA SER A 694 -5.90 -16.02 13.32
C SER A 694 -5.71 -14.98 14.42
N ILE A 695 -6.70 -14.79 15.29
CA ILE A 695 -6.63 -13.84 16.41
C ILE A 695 -5.48 -14.18 17.35
N VAL A 696 -5.27 -15.47 17.66
CA VAL A 696 -4.16 -15.92 18.51
C VAL A 696 -2.82 -15.62 17.84
N ALA A 697 -2.67 -15.92 16.54
CA ALA A 697 -1.45 -15.63 15.78
C ALA A 697 -1.15 -14.12 15.69
N THR A 698 -2.18 -13.30 15.49
CA THR A 698 -2.08 -11.83 15.49
C THR A 698 -1.66 -11.31 16.86
N CYS A 699 -2.22 -11.84 17.95
CA CYS A 699 -1.81 -11.48 19.31
C CYS A 699 -0.34 -11.81 19.58
N VAL A 700 0.13 -12.99 19.17
CA VAL A 700 1.53 -13.41 19.35
C VAL A 700 2.51 -12.52 18.57
N THR A 701 2.13 -12.10 17.37
CA THR A 701 2.98 -11.27 16.49
C THR A 701 2.70 -9.77 16.60
N TYR A 702 1.83 -9.34 17.52
CA TYR A 702 1.30 -7.99 17.60
C TYR A 702 2.38 -6.90 17.69
N ASN A 703 3.44 -7.16 18.47
CA ASN A 703 4.55 -6.24 18.65
C ASN A 703 5.53 -6.22 17.46
N SER A 704 5.50 -7.25 16.60
CA SER A 704 6.37 -7.39 15.42
C SER A 704 5.75 -6.86 14.12
N LEU A 705 4.52 -6.34 14.17
CA LEU A 705 3.81 -5.73 13.04
C LEU A 705 4.39 -4.37 12.61
N TYR A 706 5.50 -3.91 13.22
CA TYR A 706 6.19 -2.64 12.94
C TYR A 706 7.70 -2.77 12.90
#